data_AF-A0A936CKV3-F1
#
_entry.id   AF-A0A936CKV3-F1
#
_cell.length_a   1.000
_cell.length_b   1.000
_cell.length_c   1.000
_cell.angle_alpha   90.00
_cell.angle_beta   90.00
_cell.angle_gamma   90.00
#
_symmetry.space_group_name_H-M   'P 1'
#
loop_
_entity.id
_entity.type
_entity.pdbx_description
1 polymer ?
#
loop_
_entity_poly.entity_id
_entity_poly.type
_entity_poly.pdbx_seq_one_letter_code
_entity_poly.pdbx_strand_id
1 'polypeptide(L)'
;MFDWLLPKAKGKKKKFKAGTPPSAPTVDTKTKVSQSIADVVALLKADKARRVAVHGDQAFYDTFRIESGGIDTVWMSTDIINDQPSGAKPVTAETIADCDAIVAGGPDAATKFRYSLRLMQAHAPTRPVHWVAQNWEFCAGTAAIPLEIDDVDALAFNHFEEFFGIKDPLQFRFEIIAEGEIRRSYLVLGPSQSVNLNLKSLMPMRKGAVCMKVFVAHPFLTRGRHYRFRVCGDVFWKDSFTIIHGSHQFFKNPNKVQPFRLIDSVVRNGEVIMTVPNYDLDMGSDDEVTIGTGAAKSTIKRSRQRPVEEVHFKRNGKPSSDRTYFAASYAGYGTSFWYALDQGFSQQPGKIASIAANHLCRVGVDNRDDILFKPEERAIVETAIKAGFMIHPCCLPVTEVNNPLSFGFNFDASNPPFDDYWLRFYDRAGGFVGEMRYHKDFVGPAYLDDVLAGWSHPRKGDITMALVCPDHLKTGLAPQRLVTTSDMAVRHRVTGDQDFTEFQSSWRNVGADIPTLPHWLHPSIGIMGRTNVIGRVRTRDGFKTGVFVANASGNLNYSMKARVEIAAINHEGDRLSHMLALPAFGADIVWLDDVLPTLRQHIGESGIAALQVKSADADLTAHVLGLSPSGAVGLQHLWGY
;
A
#
# COMPACT_ATOMS: atom_id res chain seq x y z
N MET A 1 -23.22 -56.21 16.83
CA MET A 1 -23.96 -56.79 15.68
C MET A 1 -25.44 -56.47 15.94
N PHE A 2 -25.96 -55.26 15.72
CA PHE A 2 -26.14 -54.49 14.49
C PHE A 2 -26.30 -53.00 14.83
N ASP A 3 -25.30 -52.16 14.55
CA ASP A 3 -25.42 -50.68 14.66
C ASP A 3 -25.14 -49.98 13.31
N TRP A 4 -25.08 -50.77 12.23
CA TRP A 4 -24.78 -50.30 10.87
C TRP A 4 -26.02 -50.19 9.95
N LEU A 5 -27.22 -50.49 10.46
CA LEU A 5 -28.45 -50.53 9.67
C LEU A 5 -29.32 -49.27 9.74
N LEU A 6 -28.88 -48.20 10.41
CA LEU A 6 -29.58 -46.91 10.39
C LEU A 6 -28.87 -45.93 9.46
N PRO A 7 -29.56 -45.34 8.46
CA PRO A 7 -28.96 -44.32 7.61
C PRO A 7 -28.58 -43.12 8.48
N LYS A 8 -27.28 -42.79 8.55
CA LYS A 8 -26.82 -41.53 9.14
C LYS A 8 -27.58 -40.39 8.47
N ALA A 9 -28.29 -39.59 9.25
CA ALA A 9 -29.00 -38.42 8.76
C ALA A 9 -28.04 -37.56 7.94
N LYS A 10 -28.31 -37.43 6.63
CA LYS A 10 -27.58 -36.52 5.75
C LYS A 10 -27.66 -35.13 6.38
N GLY A 11 -26.56 -34.64 6.93
CA GLY A 11 -26.45 -33.25 7.33
C GLY A 11 -26.89 -32.40 6.14
N LYS A 12 -27.94 -31.60 6.31
CA LYS A 12 -28.44 -30.71 5.26
C LYS A 12 -27.25 -29.87 4.77
N LYS A 13 -26.80 -30.12 3.53
CA LYS A 13 -25.88 -29.22 2.84
C LYS A 13 -26.47 -27.82 2.97
N LYS A 14 -25.71 -26.87 3.54
CA LYS A 14 -26.08 -25.45 3.52
C LYS A 14 -26.26 -25.09 2.05
N LYS A 15 -27.52 -24.94 1.62
CA LYS A 15 -27.83 -24.27 0.36
C LYS A 15 -27.31 -22.85 0.50
N PHE A 16 -26.33 -22.47 -0.32
CA PHE A 16 -26.00 -21.07 -0.51
C PHE A 16 -27.27 -20.37 -1.00
N LYS A 17 -27.86 -19.53 -0.14
CA LYS A 17 -28.88 -18.57 -0.57
C LYS A 17 -28.13 -17.42 -1.24
N ALA A 18 -28.25 -17.31 -2.55
CA ALA A 18 -28.01 -16.06 -3.25
C ALA A 18 -28.90 -14.97 -2.60
N GLY A 19 -28.31 -13.81 -2.31
CA GLY A 19 -29.03 -12.65 -1.78
C GLY A 19 -29.65 -12.88 -0.41
N THR A 20 -28.82 -12.91 0.65
CA THR A 20 -29.36 -12.63 1.99
C THR A 20 -29.46 -11.11 2.10
N PRO A 21 -30.63 -10.53 2.40
CA PRO A 21 -30.75 -9.09 2.67
C PRO A 21 -29.81 -8.72 3.83
N PRO A 22 -29.30 -7.47 3.89
CA PRO A 22 -28.34 -7.07 4.91
C PRO A 22 -28.90 -7.45 6.28
N SER A 23 -28.18 -8.33 6.97
CA SER A 23 -28.46 -8.68 8.34
C SER A 23 -28.50 -7.38 9.16
N ALA A 24 -29.31 -7.34 10.21
CA ALA A 24 -29.39 -6.22 11.14
C ALA A 24 -27.99 -5.63 11.43
N PRO A 25 -27.86 -4.29 11.53
CA PRO A 25 -26.57 -3.64 11.60
C PRO A 25 -25.84 -4.13 12.85
N THR A 26 -24.86 -5.00 12.65
CA THR A 26 -23.78 -5.15 13.61
C THR A 26 -23.09 -3.79 13.64
N VAL A 27 -22.84 -3.26 14.84
CA VAL A 27 -22.08 -2.02 15.00
C VAL A 27 -20.68 -2.29 14.44
N ASP A 28 -20.46 -1.92 13.19
CA ASP A 28 -19.14 -2.03 12.56
C ASP A 28 -18.25 -0.94 13.12
N THR A 29 -17.61 -1.25 14.25
CA THR A 29 -16.67 -0.35 14.95
C THR A 29 -15.31 -0.27 14.26
N LYS A 30 -15.04 -1.08 13.21
CA LYS A 30 -13.70 -1.14 12.61
C LYS A 30 -13.47 -0.07 11.55
N THR A 31 -14.52 0.36 10.88
CA THR A 31 -14.45 1.34 9.78
C THR A 31 -15.04 2.70 10.15
N LYS A 32 -15.53 2.84 11.40
CA LYS A 32 -16.28 4.00 11.86
C LYS A 32 -15.66 4.68 13.07
N VAL A 33 -15.83 5.99 13.14
CA VAL A 33 -15.39 6.86 14.24
C VAL A 33 -16.54 7.81 14.61
N SER A 34 -16.49 8.31 15.84
CA SER A 34 -17.41 9.32 16.37
C SER A 34 -16.60 10.47 16.94
N GLN A 35 -17.13 11.69 16.88
CA GLN A 35 -16.50 12.88 17.45
C GLN A 35 -17.53 13.63 18.31
N SER A 36 -17.19 13.82 19.58
CA SER A 36 -17.93 14.66 20.51
C SER A 36 -17.49 16.13 20.40
N ILE A 37 -18.23 17.04 21.04
CA ILE A 37 -17.81 18.44 21.16
C ILE A 37 -16.45 18.54 21.85
N ALA A 38 -16.24 17.78 22.94
CA ALA A 38 -14.96 17.74 23.66
C ALA A 38 -13.79 17.34 22.75
N ASP A 39 -13.96 16.32 21.90
CA ASP A 39 -12.93 15.89 20.94
C ASP A 39 -12.58 17.00 19.95
N VAL A 40 -13.61 17.68 19.42
CA VAL A 40 -13.42 18.79 18.48
C VAL A 40 -12.74 20.00 19.15
N VAL A 41 -13.16 20.36 20.36
CA VAL A 41 -12.55 21.45 21.13
C VAL A 41 -11.08 21.14 21.45
N ALA A 42 -10.74 19.90 21.76
CA ALA A 42 -9.35 19.48 21.97
C ALA A 42 -8.50 19.66 20.70
N LEU A 43 -9.03 19.29 19.53
CA LEU A 43 -8.35 19.52 18.24
C LEU A 43 -8.17 21.01 17.95
N LEU A 44 -9.23 21.81 18.08
CA LEU A 44 -9.18 23.26 17.85
C LEU A 44 -8.15 23.95 18.73
N LYS A 45 -8.04 23.56 20.01
CA LYS A 45 -7.03 24.09 20.93
C LYS A 45 -5.62 23.66 20.53
N ALA A 46 -5.42 22.41 20.12
CA ALA A 46 -4.14 21.92 19.63
C ALA A 46 -3.69 22.67 18.36
N ASP A 47 -4.65 23.02 17.50
CA ASP A 47 -4.44 23.78 16.27
C ASP A 47 -4.42 25.30 16.49
N LYS A 48 -4.56 25.74 17.76
CA LYS A 48 -4.54 27.16 18.20
C LYS A 48 -5.62 28.04 17.56
N ALA A 49 -6.76 27.46 17.21
CA ALA A 49 -7.91 28.20 16.69
C ALA A 49 -8.42 29.21 17.74
N ARG A 50 -8.65 30.44 17.31
CA ARG A 50 -9.14 31.56 18.14
C ARG A 50 -10.59 31.87 17.84
N ARG A 51 -10.98 31.79 16.57
CA ARG A 51 -12.35 32.07 16.11
C ARG A 51 -12.83 30.96 15.19
N VAL A 52 -14.00 30.40 15.48
CA VAL A 52 -14.57 29.29 14.72
C VAL A 52 -16.00 29.56 14.32
N ALA A 53 -16.35 29.15 13.11
CA ALA A 53 -17.71 29.25 12.63
C ALA A 53 -18.46 27.94 12.93
N VAL A 54 -19.58 28.02 13.63
CA VAL A 54 -20.37 26.85 14.03
C VAL A 54 -21.57 26.74 13.11
N HIS A 55 -21.56 25.72 12.24
CA HIS A 55 -22.63 25.43 11.31
C HIS A 55 -23.59 24.39 11.93
N GLY A 56 -24.72 24.87 12.44
CA GLY A 56 -25.68 24.07 13.20
C GLY A 56 -26.97 24.84 13.47
N ASP A 57 -27.94 24.16 14.10
CA ASP A 57 -29.10 24.83 14.67
C ASP A 57 -28.70 25.62 15.94
N GLN A 58 -29.63 26.42 16.46
CA GLN A 58 -29.38 27.24 17.64
C GLN A 58 -28.96 26.41 18.86
N ALA A 59 -29.62 25.27 19.09
CA ALA A 59 -29.34 24.41 20.23
C ALA A 59 -27.90 23.85 20.21
N PHE A 60 -27.42 23.41 19.04
CA PHE A 60 -26.04 22.97 18.88
C PHE A 60 -25.06 24.13 19.06
N TYR A 61 -25.34 25.30 18.47
CA TYR A 61 -24.49 26.47 18.61
C TYR A 61 -24.30 26.88 20.07
N ASP A 62 -25.40 26.99 20.82
CA ASP A 62 -25.35 27.38 22.23
C ASP A 62 -24.56 26.36 23.07
N THR A 63 -24.79 25.07 22.83
CA THR A 63 -24.04 23.99 23.50
C THR A 63 -22.55 24.08 23.19
N PHE A 64 -22.19 24.18 21.92
CA PHE A 64 -20.79 24.29 21.50
C PHE A 64 -20.11 25.53 22.07
N ARG A 65 -20.78 26.68 22.04
CA ARG A 65 -20.26 27.94 22.59
C ARG A 65 -19.92 27.80 24.09
N ILE A 66 -20.80 27.17 24.87
CA ILE A 66 -20.57 26.91 26.30
C ILE A 66 -19.34 26.01 26.50
N GLU A 67 -19.25 24.90 25.76
CA GLU A 67 -18.16 23.91 25.92
C GLU A 67 -16.82 24.37 25.33
N SER A 68 -16.83 25.30 24.37
CA SER A 68 -15.63 25.78 23.67
C SER A 68 -14.61 26.43 24.61
N GLY A 69 -15.06 26.93 25.78
CA GLY A 69 -14.20 27.35 26.88
C GLY A 69 -13.24 28.49 26.52
N GLY A 70 -13.70 29.47 25.74
CA GLY A 70 -12.96 30.69 25.42
C GLY A 70 -12.54 30.86 23.95
N ILE A 71 -12.94 29.94 23.06
CA ILE A 71 -12.84 30.13 21.61
C ILE A 71 -13.99 31.05 21.17
N ASP A 72 -13.71 32.07 20.36
CA ASP A 72 -14.74 32.93 19.79
C ASP A 72 -15.56 32.15 18.75
N THR A 73 -16.89 32.26 18.80
CA THR A 73 -17.79 31.45 17.97
C THR A 73 -18.73 32.32 17.15
N VAL A 74 -18.81 32.03 15.85
CA VAL A 74 -19.77 32.65 14.94
C VAL A 74 -20.85 31.63 14.57
N TRP A 75 -22.11 31.89 14.90
CA TRP A 75 -23.21 31.02 14.48
C TRP A 75 -23.50 31.18 12.99
N MET A 76 -23.52 30.09 12.24
CA MET A 76 -23.94 30.05 10.84
C MET A 76 -25.02 29.01 10.61
N SER A 77 -25.93 29.30 9.68
CA SER A 77 -26.95 28.34 9.24
C SER A 77 -27.41 28.58 7.81
N THR A 78 -27.77 27.49 7.13
CA THR A 78 -28.48 27.51 5.85
C THR A 78 -29.99 27.69 5.99
N ASP A 79 -30.54 27.64 7.21
CA ASP A 79 -31.97 27.88 7.46
C ASP A 79 -32.27 29.39 7.47
N ILE A 80 -32.81 29.87 6.35
CA ILE A 80 -33.21 31.27 6.15
C ILE A 80 -34.53 31.63 6.86
N ILE A 81 -35.31 30.63 7.29
CA ILE A 81 -36.65 30.83 7.86
C ILE A 81 -36.57 30.99 9.38
N ASN A 82 -35.77 30.16 10.06
CA ASN A 82 -35.73 30.15 11.53
C ASN A 82 -34.40 30.67 12.10
N ASP A 83 -33.28 30.11 11.67
CA ASP A 83 -31.98 30.37 12.30
C ASP A 83 -31.43 31.76 11.95
N GLN A 84 -31.46 32.16 10.68
CA GLN A 84 -30.91 33.46 10.25
C GLN A 84 -31.67 34.66 10.85
N PRO A 85 -33.02 34.68 10.89
CA PRO A 85 -33.75 35.71 11.63
C PRO A 85 -33.43 35.74 13.12
N SER A 86 -33.02 34.61 13.70
CA SER A 86 -32.60 34.48 15.10
C SER A 86 -31.14 34.89 15.35
N GLY A 87 -30.42 35.32 14.31
CA GLY A 87 -29.07 35.87 14.40
C GLY A 87 -27.96 35.02 13.78
N ALA A 88 -28.28 33.84 13.23
CA ALA A 88 -27.30 33.06 12.47
C ALA A 88 -26.86 33.82 11.22
N LYS A 89 -25.56 33.77 10.91
CA LYS A 89 -25.02 34.31 9.66
C LYS A 89 -25.27 33.33 8.51
N PRO A 90 -25.41 33.81 7.26
CA PRO A 90 -25.46 32.93 6.10
C PRO A 90 -24.10 32.24 5.91
N VAL A 91 -24.13 31.02 5.38
CA VAL A 91 -22.92 30.21 5.13
C VAL A 91 -22.28 30.65 3.81
N THR A 92 -21.44 31.70 3.86
CA THR A 92 -20.79 32.31 2.69
C THR A 92 -19.29 32.55 2.93
N ALA A 93 -18.56 32.91 1.87
CA ALA A 93 -17.13 33.20 1.93
C ALA A 93 -16.80 34.33 2.90
N GLU A 94 -17.64 35.36 2.96
CA GLU A 94 -17.48 36.53 3.83
C GLU A 94 -17.58 36.14 5.30
N THR A 95 -18.54 35.28 5.65
CA THR A 95 -18.74 34.83 7.03
C THR A 95 -17.57 34.01 7.55
N ILE A 96 -16.90 33.24 6.67
CA ILE A 96 -15.78 32.37 7.07
C ILE A 96 -14.41 33.04 6.93
N ALA A 97 -14.34 34.24 6.35
CA ALA A 97 -13.08 34.89 5.98
C ALA A 97 -12.13 35.09 7.18
N ASP A 98 -12.69 35.42 8.35
CA ASP A 98 -11.97 35.68 9.61
C ASP A 98 -11.96 34.48 10.58
N CYS A 99 -12.54 33.34 10.18
CA CYS A 99 -12.62 32.14 11.00
C CYS A 99 -11.46 31.19 10.69
N ASP A 100 -10.87 30.61 11.74
CA ASP A 100 -9.77 29.64 11.64
C ASP A 100 -10.27 28.25 11.20
N ALA A 101 -11.52 27.91 11.54
CA ALA A 101 -12.14 26.63 11.26
C ALA A 101 -13.68 26.72 11.19
N ILE A 102 -14.30 25.68 10.64
CA ILE A 102 -15.75 25.45 10.74
C ILE A 102 -16.02 24.23 11.61
N VAL A 103 -17.06 24.25 12.44
CA VAL A 103 -17.57 23.07 13.17
C VAL A 103 -19.00 22.78 12.71
N ALA A 104 -19.22 21.64 12.07
CA ALA A 104 -20.54 21.19 11.66
C ALA A 104 -21.16 20.24 12.69
N GLY A 105 -22.41 20.48 13.08
CA GLY A 105 -23.12 19.62 14.04
C GLY A 105 -24.61 19.87 14.11
N GLY A 106 -25.23 19.40 15.20
CA GLY A 106 -26.68 19.42 15.38
C GLY A 106 -27.41 18.39 14.49
N PRO A 107 -28.72 18.55 14.29
CA PRO A 107 -29.48 17.73 13.36
C PRO A 107 -28.87 17.81 11.94
N ASP A 108 -28.81 16.69 11.22
CA ASP A 108 -28.27 16.62 9.85
C ASP A 108 -26.83 17.18 9.69
N ALA A 109 -25.96 16.89 10.66
CA ALA A 109 -24.54 17.28 10.62
C ALA A 109 -23.83 16.84 9.31
N ALA A 110 -24.25 15.72 8.71
CA ALA A 110 -23.68 15.19 7.47
C ALA A 110 -23.87 16.12 6.27
N THR A 111 -25.06 16.73 6.11
CA THR A 111 -25.30 17.70 5.03
C THR A 111 -24.57 19.00 5.29
N LYS A 112 -24.60 19.50 6.53
CA LYS A 112 -23.90 20.72 6.93
C LYS A 112 -22.39 20.62 6.69
N PHE A 113 -21.79 19.49 7.05
CA PHE A 113 -20.37 19.21 6.82
C PHE A 113 -20.02 19.22 5.34
N ARG A 114 -20.79 18.52 4.49
CA ARG A 114 -20.54 18.49 3.03
C ARG A 114 -20.69 19.87 2.40
N TYR A 115 -21.65 20.67 2.85
CA TYR A 115 -21.82 22.04 2.40
C TYR A 115 -20.62 22.92 2.80
N SER A 116 -20.20 22.83 4.06
CA SER A 116 -19.00 23.51 4.56
C SER A 116 -17.74 23.09 3.80
N LEU A 117 -17.56 21.81 3.48
CA LEU A 117 -16.40 21.36 2.69
C LEU A 117 -16.36 21.98 1.29
N ARG A 118 -17.50 22.08 0.60
CA ARG A 118 -17.57 22.74 -0.72
C ARG A 118 -17.22 24.22 -0.64
N LEU A 119 -17.71 24.91 0.40
CA LEU A 119 -17.36 26.32 0.66
C LEU A 119 -15.85 26.46 0.92
N MET A 120 -15.29 25.61 1.79
CA MET A 120 -13.86 25.67 2.14
C MET A 120 -12.96 25.32 0.96
N GLN A 121 -13.33 24.33 0.14
CA GLN A 121 -12.58 24.02 -1.08
C GLN A 121 -12.46 25.25 -2.01
N ALA A 122 -13.53 26.01 -2.16
CA ALA A 122 -13.57 27.16 -3.07
C ALA A 122 -12.86 28.41 -2.53
N HIS A 123 -12.82 28.61 -1.21
CA HIS A 123 -12.41 29.90 -0.62
C HIS A 123 -11.29 29.81 0.41
N ALA A 124 -11.12 28.67 1.09
CA ALA A 124 -10.12 28.50 2.16
C ALA A 124 -9.72 27.02 2.35
N PRO A 125 -9.14 26.36 1.32
CA PRO A 125 -9.00 24.89 1.30
C PRO A 125 -8.07 24.34 2.38
N THR A 126 -7.22 25.17 2.99
CA THR A 126 -6.28 24.75 4.05
C THR A 126 -6.85 24.89 5.47
N ARG A 127 -8.03 25.48 5.63
CA ARG A 127 -8.68 25.65 6.94
C ARG A 127 -9.62 24.47 7.21
N PRO A 128 -9.65 23.91 8.43
CA PRO A 128 -10.40 22.69 8.68
C PRO A 128 -11.91 22.91 8.86
N VAL A 129 -12.68 21.92 8.43
CA VAL A 129 -14.05 21.63 8.84
C VAL A 129 -14.02 20.44 9.80
N HIS A 130 -14.35 20.68 11.06
CA HIS A 130 -14.57 19.65 12.06
C HIS A 130 -16.06 19.26 12.09
N TRP A 131 -16.36 18.12 12.69
CA TRP A 131 -17.72 17.59 12.77
C TRP A 131 -18.00 17.02 14.15
N VAL A 132 -19.24 17.14 14.62
CA VAL A 132 -19.72 16.51 15.85
C VAL A 132 -20.88 15.58 15.49
N ALA A 133 -20.61 14.28 15.50
CA ALA A 133 -21.55 13.24 15.15
C ALA A 133 -21.05 11.85 15.57
N GLN A 134 -21.83 10.82 15.26
CA GLN A 134 -21.46 9.42 15.52
C GLN A 134 -21.42 8.60 14.23
N ASN A 135 -20.61 7.54 14.23
CA ASN A 135 -20.60 6.48 13.22
C ASN A 135 -20.21 6.92 11.80
N TRP A 136 -19.29 7.88 11.67
CA TRP A 136 -18.75 8.31 10.39
C TRP A 136 -17.66 7.37 9.92
N GLU A 137 -17.56 7.19 8.60
CA GLU A 137 -16.50 6.36 8.04
C GLU A 137 -15.19 7.12 7.96
N PHE A 138 -14.07 6.41 8.12
CA PHE A 138 -12.75 6.98 7.94
C PHE A 138 -11.85 6.09 7.11
N CYS A 139 -10.86 6.69 6.49
CA CYS A 139 -9.71 6.01 5.94
C CYS A 139 -8.43 6.70 6.40
N ALA A 140 -7.42 5.91 6.75
CA ALA A 140 -6.15 6.43 7.22
C ALA A 140 -4.98 5.61 6.69
N GLY A 141 -3.81 6.26 6.62
CA GLY A 141 -2.56 5.70 6.14
C GLY A 141 -1.38 6.25 6.92
N THR A 142 -0.33 5.46 7.09
CA THR A 142 0.91 5.85 7.80
C THR A 142 2.15 5.46 7.00
N ALA A 143 3.21 6.26 7.09
CA ALA A 143 4.56 5.93 6.65
C ALA A 143 5.55 6.37 7.73
N ALA A 144 6.19 5.39 8.39
CA ALA A 144 7.22 5.67 9.39
C ALA A 144 8.58 5.75 8.71
N ILE A 145 9.29 6.85 8.92
CA ILE A 145 10.54 7.19 8.25
C ILE A 145 11.65 7.31 9.32
N PRO A 146 12.71 6.48 9.27
CA PRO A 146 13.78 6.52 10.25
C PRO A 146 14.68 7.73 10.05
N LEU A 147 15.48 8.07 11.06
CA LEU A 147 16.31 9.29 11.07
C LEU A 147 17.32 9.34 9.92
N GLU A 148 17.84 8.20 9.49
CA GLU A 148 18.90 8.06 8.48
C GLU A 148 18.45 8.46 7.07
N ILE A 149 17.14 8.50 6.80
CA ILE A 149 16.59 8.91 5.50
C ILE A 149 16.79 10.42 5.28
N ASP A 150 17.21 10.82 4.08
CA ASP A 150 17.48 12.22 3.80
C ASP A 150 16.19 13.01 3.51
N ASP A 151 15.28 12.42 2.73
CA ASP A 151 14.02 13.06 2.35
C ASP A 151 12.98 12.04 1.90
N VAL A 152 11.72 12.46 1.90
CA VAL A 152 10.59 11.72 1.34
C VAL A 152 9.68 12.68 0.56
N ASP A 153 9.42 12.38 -0.71
CA ASP A 153 8.37 13.03 -1.51
C ASP A 153 7.14 12.13 -1.54
N ALA A 154 6.12 12.44 -0.72
CA ALA A 154 4.94 11.60 -0.54
C ALA A 154 3.68 12.21 -1.17
N LEU A 155 3.07 11.49 -2.10
CA LEU A 155 1.81 11.84 -2.75
C LEU A 155 0.59 11.33 -1.97
N ALA A 156 -0.29 12.26 -1.60
CA ALA A 156 -1.65 11.95 -1.17
C ALA A 156 -2.64 12.27 -2.31
N PHE A 157 -3.31 11.24 -2.83
CA PHE A 157 -4.26 11.35 -3.95
C PHE A 157 -5.68 11.00 -3.52
N ASN A 158 -6.65 11.88 -3.83
CA ASN A 158 -8.07 11.66 -3.57
C ASN A 158 -8.68 10.70 -4.60
N HIS A 159 -8.46 9.42 -4.37
CA HIS A 159 -8.93 8.32 -5.22
C HIS A 159 -10.36 7.84 -4.89
N PHE A 160 -11.07 8.45 -3.94
CA PHE A 160 -12.37 7.92 -3.49
C PHE A 160 -13.46 7.99 -4.56
N GLU A 161 -13.36 8.95 -5.49
CA GLU A 161 -14.18 8.98 -6.70
C GLU A 161 -13.99 7.71 -7.54
N GLU A 162 -12.73 7.31 -7.74
CA GLU A 162 -12.33 6.22 -8.64
C GLU A 162 -12.71 4.83 -8.14
N PHE A 163 -12.73 4.64 -6.82
CA PHE A 163 -13.03 3.34 -6.21
C PHE A 163 -14.44 3.24 -5.61
N PHE A 164 -15.00 4.35 -5.12
CA PHE A 164 -16.25 4.36 -4.35
C PHE A 164 -17.31 5.34 -4.87
N GLY A 165 -16.98 6.11 -5.91
CA GLY A 165 -17.91 7.08 -6.51
C GLY A 165 -18.18 8.30 -5.63
N ILE A 166 -17.28 8.63 -4.70
CA ILE A 166 -17.41 9.83 -3.86
C ILE A 166 -17.05 11.07 -4.69
N LYS A 167 -18.06 11.87 -5.02
CA LYS A 167 -17.92 13.13 -5.77
C LYS A 167 -17.80 14.37 -4.88
N ASP A 168 -18.01 14.20 -3.58
CA ASP A 168 -17.82 15.28 -2.62
C ASP A 168 -16.31 15.59 -2.48
N PRO A 169 -15.92 16.87 -2.29
CA PRO A 169 -14.59 17.17 -1.81
C PRO A 169 -14.38 16.53 -0.44
N LEU A 170 -13.15 16.14 -0.15
CA LEU A 170 -12.78 15.48 1.09
C LEU A 170 -11.70 16.26 1.81
N GLN A 171 -11.86 16.41 3.12
CA GLN A 171 -10.80 16.96 3.95
C GLN A 171 -9.78 15.88 4.30
N PHE A 172 -8.54 16.16 3.94
CA PHE A 172 -7.36 15.41 4.35
C PHE A 172 -6.74 16.11 5.54
N ARG A 173 -6.52 15.35 6.61
CA ARG A 173 -5.69 15.75 7.74
C ARG A 173 -4.34 15.07 7.61
N PHE A 174 -3.28 15.87 7.57
CA PHE A 174 -1.91 15.41 7.51
C PHE A 174 -1.24 15.65 8.87
N GLU A 175 -0.57 14.64 9.39
CA GLU A 175 0.15 14.72 10.66
C GLU A 175 1.58 14.21 10.45
N ILE A 176 2.58 15.03 10.79
CA ILE A 176 3.97 14.60 10.98
C ILE A 176 4.16 14.43 12.49
N ILE A 177 4.30 13.18 12.92
CA ILE A 177 4.35 12.79 14.32
C ILE A 177 5.81 12.44 14.67
N ALA A 178 6.36 13.13 15.66
CA ALA A 178 7.72 12.94 16.18
C ALA A 178 7.70 12.93 17.72
N GLU A 179 8.81 12.56 18.35
CA GLU A 179 8.92 12.61 19.82
C GLU A 179 8.70 14.06 20.31
N GLY A 180 7.66 14.26 21.12
CA GLY A 180 7.30 15.55 21.70
C GLY A 180 6.68 16.58 20.74
N GLU A 181 6.44 16.25 19.47
CA GLU A 181 5.92 17.19 18.47
C GLU A 181 4.96 16.50 17.49
N ILE A 182 3.80 17.13 17.25
CA ILE A 182 2.88 16.78 16.16
C ILE A 182 2.65 18.03 15.32
N ARG A 183 3.07 18.00 14.05
CA ARG A 183 2.74 19.05 13.08
C ARG A 183 1.52 18.61 12.29
N ARG A 184 0.43 19.36 12.43
CA ARG A 184 -0.83 19.08 11.76
C ARG A 184 -1.12 20.12 10.69
N SER A 185 -1.59 19.66 9.54
CA SER A 185 -2.14 20.51 8.49
C SER A 185 -3.38 19.87 7.85
N TYR A 186 -4.14 20.68 7.14
CA TYR A 186 -5.38 20.29 6.49
C TYR A 186 -5.38 20.74 5.05
N LEU A 187 -6.05 19.95 4.21
CA LEU A 187 -6.35 20.34 2.84
C LEU A 187 -7.66 19.70 2.40
N VAL A 188 -8.58 20.51 1.87
CA VAL A 188 -9.78 20.04 1.19
C VAL A 188 -9.43 19.78 -0.27
N LEU A 189 -9.42 18.50 -0.64
CA LEU A 189 -9.14 18.05 -2.00
C LEU A 189 -10.44 17.69 -2.71
N GLY A 190 -10.60 18.19 -3.93
CA GLY A 190 -11.64 17.76 -4.86
C GLY A 190 -11.42 16.32 -5.33
N PRO A 191 -12.41 15.74 -6.01
CA PRO A 191 -12.27 14.44 -6.65
C PRO A 191 -11.05 14.41 -7.56
N SER A 192 -10.25 13.34 -7.47
CA SER A 192 -9.03 13.14 -8.26
C SER A 192 -7.93 14.20 -8.07
N GLN A 193 -8.06 15.12 -7.12
CA GLN A 193 -6.98 16.05 -6.76
C GLN A 193 -5.94 15.37 -5.88
N SER A 194 -4.72 15.91 -5.87
CA SER A 194 -3.63 15.40 -5.05
C SER A 194 -2.73 16.50 -4.50
N VAL A 195 -1.91 16.14 -3.51
CA VAL A 195 -0.88 17.02 -2.95
C VAL A 195 0.40 16.23 -2.70
N ASN A 196 1.55 16.86 -2.97
CA ASN A 196 2.86 16.34 -2.58
C ASN A 196 3.24 16.85 -1.19
N LEU A 197 3.67 15.92 -0.33
CA LEU A 197 4.13 16.17 1.03
C LEU A 197 5.63 15.85 1.08
N ASN A 198 6.46 16.89 1.06
CA ASN A 198 7.91 16.75 1.15
C ASN A 198 8.36 16.79 2.62
N LEU A 199 8.98 15.71 3.10
CA LEU A 199 9.35 15.58 4.51
C LEU A 199 10.37 16.64 4.93
N LYS A 200 11.39 16.91 4.13
CA LYS A 200 12.42 17.92 4.42
C LYS A 200 11.84 19.33 4.54
N SER A 201 10.81 19.66 3.76
CA SER A 201 10.10 20.94 3.86
C SER A 201 9.21 21.00 5.09
N LEU A 202 8.52 19.90 5.41
CA LEU A 202 7.59 19.83 6.54
C LEU A 202 8.32 19.75 7.90
N MET A 203 9.51 19.17 7.94
CA MET A 203 10.32 19.00 9.15
C MET A 203 11.84 19.09 8.86
N PRO A 204 12.36 20.30 8.55
CA PRO A 204 13.76 20.48 8.11
C PRO A 204 14.80 20.17 9.20
N MET A 205 14.45 20.32 10.47
CA MET A 205 15.32 20.10 11.63
C MET A 205 14.94 18.81 12.38
N ARG A 206 14.68 17.74 11.63
CA ARG A 206 14.29 16.44 12.17
C ARG A 206 15.37 15.87 13.11
N LYS A 207 14.96 15.41 14.29
CA LYS A 207 15.86 14.90 15.35
C LYS A 207 15.77 13.39 15.61
N GLY A 208 14.80 12.72 14.99
CA GLY A 208 14.58 11.28 15.15
C GLY A 208 13.62 10.74 14.10
N ALA A 209 13.25 9.47 14.27
CA ALA A 209 12.20 8.84 13.47
C ALA A 209 10.89 9.63 13.52
N VAL A 210 10.15 9.62 12.42
CA VAL A 210 8.86 10.31 12.31
C VAL A 210 7.84 9.42 11.63
N CYS A 211 6.56 9.71 11.85
CA CYS A 211 5.48 9.13 11.07
C CYS A 211 4.74 10.21 10.30
N MET A 212 4.60 10.00 8.99
CA MET A 212 3.66 10.73 8.15
C MET A 212 2.32 10.00 8.19
N LYS A 213 1.27 10.64 8.71
CA LYS A 213 -0.09 10.09 8.81
C LYS A 213 -1.06 10.91 7.97
N VAL A 214 -1.89 10.22 7.21
CA VAL A 214 -3.02 10.79 6.46
C VAL A 214 -4.30 10.25 7.06
N PHE A 215 -5.27 11.12 7.28
CA PHE A 215 -6.59 10.77 7.80
C PHE A 215 -7.68 11.51 7.03
N VAL A 216 -8.69 10.77 6.58
CA VAL A 216 -9.87 11.28 5.90
C VAL A 216 -11.09 10.70 6.59
N ALA A 217 -12.08 11.53 6.90
CA ALA A 217 -13.37 11.09 7.42
C ALA A 217 -14.52 11.70 6.63
N HIS A 218 -15.59 10.94 6.47
CA HIS A 218 -16.78 11.35 5.74
C HIS A 218 -18.00 10.57 6.26
N PRO A 219 -19.24 11.12 6.18
CA PRO A 219 -20.44 10.38 6.57
C PRO A 219 -20.58 9.04 5.83
N PHE A 220 -20.14 8.99 4.57
CA PHE A 220 -20.11 7.78 3.73
C PHE A 220 -18.85 7.79 2.85
N LEU A 221 -17.90 6.88 3.06
CA LEU A 221 -16.60 6.89 2.38
C LEU A 221 -16.36 5.61 1.57
N THR A 222 -16.35 4.45 2.22
CA THR A 222 -16.13 3.12 1.61
C THR A 222 -17.34 2.20 1.75
N ARG A 223 -18.42 2.67 2.40
CA ARG A 223 -19.63 1.89 2.73
C ARG A 223 -19.31 0.68 3.60
N GLY A 224 -18.46 0.89 4.61
CA GLY A 224 -18.00 -0.13 5.56
C GLY A 224 -17.06 -1.19 4.99
N ARG A 225 -16.51 -1.02 3.77
CA ARG A 225 -15.63 -2.03 3.15
C ARG A 225 -14.25 -2.09 3.82
N HIS A 226 -13.65 -0.93 4.09
CA HIS A 226 -12.35 -0.82 4.76
C HIS A 226 -12.08 0.61 5.25
N TYR A 227 -10.98 0.75 6.00
CA TYR A 227 -10.48 2.03 6.53
C TYR A 227 -9.06 2.37 6.01
N ARG A 228 -8.63 1.69 4.95
CA ARG A 228 -7.27 1.79 4.43
C ARG A 228 -7.13 3.02 3.53
N PHE A 229 -6.07 3.79 3.74
CA PHE A 229 -5.55 4.77 2.80
C PHE A 229 -4.06 4.44 2.56
N ARG A 230 -3.60 4.49 1.32
CA ARG A 230 -2.19 4.27 1.00
C ARG A 230 -1.62 5.55 0.39
N VAL A 231 -0.64 6.12 1.06
CA VAL A 231 0.22 7.16 0.50
C VAL A 231 1.20 6.49 -0.45
N CYS A 232 1.66 7.15 -1.52
CA CYS A 232 2.81 6.68 -2.31
C CYS A 232 3.95 7.67 -2.13
N GLY A 233 5.19 7.22 -2.01
CA GLY A 233 6.29 8.16 -1.87
C GLY A 233 7.63 7.64 -2.34
N ASP A 234 8.49 8.60 -2.70
CA ASP A 234 9.90 8.36 -2.99
C ASP A 234 10.71 8.64 -1.75
N VAL A 235 11.46 7.64 -1.30
CA VAL A 235 12.34 7.74 -0.11
C VAL A 235 13.77 7.85 -0.61
N PHE A 236 14.44 8.94 -0.25
CA PHE A 236 15.80 9.24 -0.70
C PHE A 236 16.81 8.99 0.40
N TRP A 237 17.91 8.34 0.02
CA TRP A 237 19.07 8.18 0.89
C TRP A 237 20.35 8.21 0.05
N LYS A 238 21.19 9.21 0.32
CA LYS A 238 22.41 9.53 -0.42
C LYS A 238 22.12 9.71 -1.91
N ASP A 239 22.67 8.83 -2.72
CA ASP A 239 22.58 8.79 -4.18
C ASP A 239 21.60 7.71 -4.68
N SER A 240 20.75 7.19 -3.78
CA SER A 240 19.76 6.15 -4.06
C SER A 240 18.36 6.57 -3.64
N PHE A 241 17.35 5.87 -4.16
CA PHE A 241 15.98 6.02 -3.68
C PHE A 241 15.20 4.71 -3.82
N THR A 242 14.09 4.60 -3.10
CA THR A 242 13.12 3.49 -3.20
C THR A 242 11.70 4.07 -3.26
N ILE A 243 10.76 3.32 -3.81
CA ILE A 243 9.35 3.72 -3.88
C ILE A 243 8.57 2.95 -2.81
N ILE A 244 7.92 3.66 -1.90
CA ILE A 244 7.09 3.04 -0.86
C ILE A 244 5.61 3.34 -1.07
N HIS A 245 4.78 2.55 -0.40
CA HIS A 245 3.40 2.88 -0.16
C HIS A 245 3.01 2.70 1.31
N GLY A 246 2.01 3.47 1.74
CA GLY A 246 1.60 3.59 3.14
C GLY A 246 0.97 2.33 3.72
N SER A 247 1.19 2.15 5.02
CA SER A 247 0.56 1.15 5.86
C SER A 247 -0.82 1.61 6.32
N HIS A 248 -1.71 0.64 6.50
CA HIS A 248 -3.11 0.88 6.78
C HIS A 248 -3.64 0.10 8.00
N GLN A 249 -2.78 -0.26 8.96
CA GLN A 249 -3.21 -1.01 10.16
C GLN A 249 -3.57 -0.08 11.33
N PHE A 250 -4.83 0.34 11.35
CA PHE A 250 -5.48 1.05 12.45
C PHE A 250 -6.41 0.11 13.23
N PHE A 251 -6.57 0.34 14.53
CA PHE A 251 -7.54 -0.33 15.42
C PHE A 251 -7.56 -1.87 15.38
N LYS A 252 -6.45 -2.48 15.83
CA LYS A 252 -6.36 -3.91 16.12
C LYS A 252 -5.80 -4.06 17.52
N ASN A 253 -6.47 -4.85 18.37
CA ASN A 253 -6.05 -5.23 19.72
C ASN A 253 -4.58 -4.84 20.04
N PRO A 254 -4.33 -3.91 20.98
CA PRO A 254 -2.99 -3.42 21.27
C PRO A 254 -2.03 -4.51 21.76
N ASN A 255 -2.56 -5.67 22.15
CA ASN A 255 -1.79 -6.85 22.55
C ASN A 255 -1.57 -7.84 21.39
N LYS A 256 -1.93 -7.50 20.15
CA LYS A 256 -1.68 -8.35 18.99
C LYS A 256 -0.20 -8.30 18.63
N VAL A 257 0.44 -9.47 18.64
CA VAL A 257 1.82 -9.63 18.17
C VAL A 257 1.92 -9.49 16.65
N GLN A 258 2.88 -8.70 16.21
CA GLN A 258 3.22 -8.44 14.81
C GLN A 258 4.62 -9.01 14.55
N PRO A 259 4.75 -10.11 13.79
CA PRO A 259 6.05 -10.69 13.46
C PRO A 259 6.67 -9.97 12.25
N PHE A 260 8.00 -9.88 12.25
CA PHE A 260 8.83 -9.36 11.17
C PHE A 260 9.93 -10.37 10.88
N ARG A 261 10.10 -10.68 9.59
CA ARG A 261 11.20 -11.51 9.08
C ARG A 261 11.61 -10.97 7.72
N LEU A 262 12.88 -10.64 7.57
CA LEU A 262 13.49 -10.18 6.32
C LEU A 262 14.76 -10.97 6.08
N ILE A 263 14.98 -11.41 4.84
CA ILE A 263 16.24 -12.10 4.49
C ILE A 263 17.40 -11.13 4.64
N ASP A 264 18.50 -11.60 5.21
CA ASP A 264 19.65 -10.73 5.45
C ASP A 264 20.27 -10.18 4.15
N SER A 265 20.14 -10.92 3.03
CA SER A 265 20.79 -10.66 1.73
C SER A 265 20.24 -9.47 0.97
N VAL A 266 19.17 -8.86 1.49
CA VAL A 266 18.69 -7.55 1.04
C VAL A 266 19.74 -6.45 1.21
N VAL A 267 20.68 -6.63 2.15
CA VAL A 267 21.87 -5.79 2.35
C VAL A 267 23.12 -6.64 2.16
N ARG A 268 24.13 -6.12 1.43
CA ARG A 268 25.44 -6.76 1.26
C ARG A 268 26.38 -6.36 2.39
N ASN A 269 26.41 -5.07 2.70
CA ASN A 269 27.19 -4.48 3.78
C ASN A 269 26.52 -3.18 4.26
N GLY A 270 26.12 -3.13 5.52
CA GLY A 270 25.39 -1.99 6.06
C GLY A 270 24.42 -2.40 7.15
N GLU A 271 23.18 -1.90 7.09
CA GLU A 271 22.17 -2.19 8.10
C GLU A 271 20.75 -2.26 7.54
N VAL A 272 19.88 -2.96 8.27
CA VAL A 272 18.43 -2.84 8.12
C VAL A 272 17.87 -2.12 9.32
N ILE A 273 17.04 -1.11 9.10
CA ILE A 273 16.33 -0.39 10.14
C ILE A 273 14.85 -0.76 10.06
N MET A 274 14.31 -1.37 11.11
CA MET A 274 12.88 -1.62 11.25
C MET A 274 12.25 -0.55 12.16
N THR A 275 11.26 0.18 11.67
CA THR A 275 10.49 1.13 12.49
C THR A 275 9.37 0.40 13.23
N VAL A 276 9.17 0.67 14.52
CA VAL A 276 8.09 0.09 15.33
C VAL A 276 7.08 1.18 15.71
N PRO A 277 5.82 1.05 15.29
CA PRO A 277 4.80 2.10 15.46
C PRO A 277 4.26 2.20 16.89
N ASN A 278 4.11 3.44 17.37
CA ASN A 278 3.38 3.83 18.58
C ASN A 278 2.72 5.22 18.42
N TYR A 279 2.19 5.51 17.23
CA TYR A 279 1.85 6.88 16.82
C TYR A 279 0.83 7.60 17.71
N ASP A 280 -0.12 6.85 18.29
CA ASP A 280 -1.17 7.37 19.15
C ASP A 280 -0.80 7.23 20.65
N LEU A 281 0.43 6.81 20.96
CA LEU A 281 0.95 6.52 22.32
C LEU A 281 0.09 5.55 23.15
N ASP A 282 -0.70 4.73 22.45
CA ASP A 282 -1.56 3.70 23.01
C ASP A 282 -0.93 2.32 22.80
N MET A 283 0.01 1.96 23.68
CA MET A 283 0.56 0.61 23.76
C MET A 283 -0.16 -0.19 24.85
N GLY A 284 -0.40 -1.46 24.57
CA GLY A 284 -0.97 -2.41 25.52
C GLY A 284 -0.06 -2.68 26.73
N SER A 285 -0.28 -3.80 27.40
CA SER A 285 0.56 -4.19 28.54
C SER A 285 1.97 -4.60 28.12
N ASP A 286 2.12 -5.07 26.89
CA ASP A 286 3.40 -5.50 26.31
C ASP A 286 4.07 -4.33 25.57
N ASP A 287 5.19 -3.87 26.15
CA ASP A 287 6.03 -2.81 25.59
C ASP A 287 7.40 -3.35 25.14
N GLU A 288 7.52 -4.65 24.86
CA GLU A 288 8.76 -5.25 24.39
C GLU A 288 8.80 -5.40 22.86
N VAL A 289 10.01 -5.35 22.33
CA VAL A 289 10.34 -5.90 21.01
C VAL A 289 11.27 -7.08 21.22
N THR A 290 10.81 -8.27 20.81
CA THR A 290 11.65 -9.47 20.77
C THR A 290 12.43 -9.47 19.47
N ILE A 291 13.75 -9.70 19.53
CA ILE A 291 14.67 -9.66 18.39
C ILE A 291 15.37 -11.00 18.28
N GLY A 292 15.40 -11.59 17.08
CA GLY A 292 16.04 -12.87 16.77
C GLY A 292 15.09 -14.04 16.60
N THR A 293 15.65 -15.24 16.40
CA THR A 293 14.93 -16.51 16.13
C THR A 293 15.31 -17.59 17.14
N GLY A 294 14.44 -18.58 17.37
CA GLY A 294 14.74 -19.73 18.22
C GLY A 294 15.17 -19.35 19.65
N ALA A 295 16.23 -20.00 20.15
CA ALA A 295 16.75 -19.78 21.51
C ALA A 295 17.60 -18.50 21.66
N ALA A 296 18.04 -17.88 20.56
CA ALA A 296 18.91 -16.71 20.56
C ALA A 296 18.14 -15.37 20.59
N LYS A 297 16.93 -15.37 21.16
CA LYS A 297 16.08 -14.18 21.24
C LYS A 297 16.59 -13.22 22.33
N SER A 298 16.57 -11.94 22.03
CA SER A 298 16.81 -10.85 22.98
C SER A 298 15.60 -9.92 23.01
N THR A 299 15.47 -9.08 24.03
CA THR A 299 14.37 -8.12 24.13
C THR A 299 14.90 -6.71 24.35
N ILE A 300 14.23 -5.74 23.75
CA ILE A 300 14.38 -4.32 24.08
C ILE A 300 13.04 -3.78 24.57
N LYS A 301 13.10 -2.83 25.50
CA LYS A 301 11.91 -2.15 26.02
C LYS A 301 11.63 -0.88 25.23
N ARG A 302 10.37 -0.68 24.86
CA ARG A 302 9.88 0.48 24.12
C ARG A 302 9.51 1.62 25.07
N SER A 303 9.71 2.85 24.62
CA SER A 303 9.25 4.04 25.31
C SER A 303 7.77 4.28 25.05
N ARG A 304 7.02 4.55 26.13
CA ARG A 304 5.62 5.01 26.07
C ARG A 304 5.46 6.46 25.61
N GLN A 305 6.55 7.19 25.46
CA GLN A 305 6.56 8.59 25.02
C GLN A 305 7.03 8.75 23.58
N ARG A 306 7.63 7.70 22.98
CA ARG A 306 8.08 7.73 21.60
C ARG A 306 7.00 7.21 20.66
N PRO A 307 6.65 7.98 19.62
CA PRO A 307 5.65 7.55 18.65
C PRO A 307 6.20 6.55 17.62
N VAL A 308 7.52 6.50 17.45
CA VAL A 308 8.21 5.56 16.56
C VAL A 308 9.50 5.12 17.25
N GLU A 309 9.70 3.81 17.37
CA GLU A 309 10.98 3.23 17.79
C GLU A 309 11.72 2.66 16.57
N GLU A 310 13.03 2.49 16.67
CA GLU A 310 13.87 1.92 15.61
C GLU A 310 14.60 0.68 16.14
N VAL A 311 14.61 -0.39 15.34
CA VAL A 311 15.41 -1.59 15.59
C VAL A 311 16.42 -1.72 14.47
N HIS A 312 17.71 -1.64 14.83
CA HIS A 312 18.81 -1.68 13.88
C HIS A 312 19.42 -3.08 13.83
N PHE A 313 19.49 -3.64 12.64
CA PHE A 313 20.16 -4.90 12.36
C PHE A 313 21.40 -4.65 11.51
N LYS A 314 22.58 -4.80 12.09
CA LYS A 314 23.84 -4.62 11.36
C LYS A 314 24.21 -5.88 10.60
N ARG A 315 24.69 -5.71 9.36
CA ARG A 315 25.32 -6.77 8.58
C ARG A 315 26.75 -6.37 8.22
N ASN A 316 27.71 -7.09 8.79
CA ASN A 316 29.13 -6.91 8.47
C ASN A 316 29.51 -7.83 7.30
N GLY A 317 30.11 -7.25 6.26
CA GLY A 317 30.23 -7.75 4.88
C GLY A 317 30.95 -9.07 4.57
N LYS A 318 30.75 -10.12 5.37
CA LYS A 318 30.93 -11.49 4.87
C LYS A 318 29.54 -12.03 4.48
N PRO A 319 29.26 -12.20 3.18
CA PRO A 319 28.08 -12.95 2.74
C PRO A 319 28.12 -14.33 3.41
N SER A 320 27.03 -14.70 4.08
CA SER A 320 26.87 -16.06 4.57
C SER A 320 26.29 -16.90 3.45
N SER A 321 26.75 -18.14 3.32
CA SER A 321 26.02 -19.16 2.54
C SER A 321 24.76 -19.62 3.27
N ASP A 322 24.67 -19.38 4.58
CA ASP A 322 23.53 -19.74 5.38
C ASP A 322 22.38 -18.76 5.15
N ARG A 323 21.16 -19.29 5.05
CA ARG A 323 19.95 -18.49 5.03
C ARG A 323 19.69 -17.92 6.42
N THR A 324 20.17 -16.70 6.67
CA THR A 324 19.92 -15.97 7.92
C THR A 324 18.93 -14.84 7.73
N TYR A 325 18.26 -14.44 8.81
CA TYR A 325 17.16 -13.49 8.78
C TYR A 325 17.33 -12.41 9.82
N PHE A 326 16.96 -11.19 9.47
CA PHE A 326 16.57 -10.18 10.44
C PHE A 326 15.17 -10.51 10.90
N ALA A 327 15.01 -10.75 12.21
CA ALA A 327 13.75 -11.13 12.78
C ALA A 327 13.44 -10.32 14.03
N ALA A 328 12.20 -9.89 14.15
CA ALA A 328 11.67 -9.27 15.35
C ALA A 328 10.17 -9.49 15.50
N SER A 329 9.63 -9.22 16.68
CA SER A 329 8.20 -9.14 16.91
C SER A 329 7.87 -8.15 18.01
N TYR A 330 6.75 -7.45 17.87
CA TYR A 330 6.26 -6.48 18.85
C TYR A 330 4.74 -6.59 19.00
N ALA A 331 4.18 -6.17 20.14
CA ALA A 331 2.74 -6.01 20.31
C ALA A 331 2.28 -4.58 19.93
N GLY A 332 1.16 -4.45 19.22
CA GLY A 332 0.54 -3.14 19.02
C GLY A 332 -0.21 -2.93 17.70
N TYR A 333 -0.69 -1.69 17.57
CA TYR A 333 -1.28 -1.14 16.35
C TYR A 333 -0.22 -0.86 15.28
N GLY A 334 -0.65 -0.64 14.04
CA GLY A 334 0.28 -0.26 12.97
C GLY A 334 1.02 -1.42 12.33
N THR A 335 1.81 -1.06 11.32
CA THR A 335 2.66 -1.95 10.55
C THR A 335 4.06 -1.35 10.59
N SER A 336 5.08 -2.16 10.86
CA SER A 336 6.46 -1.72 10.74
C SER A 336 6.84 -1.49 9.29
N PHE A 337 7.74 -0.54 9.06
CA PHE A 337 8.50 -0.40 7.83
C PHE A 337 9.90 -0.95 8.07
N TRP A 338 10.54 -1.40 7.01
CA TRP A 338 11.95 -1.74 7.01
C TRP A 338 12.68 -0.98 5.91
N TYR A 339 13.92 -0.61 6.18
CA TYR A 339 14.80 0.14 5.29
C TYR A 339 16.15 -0.57 5.26
N ALA A 340 16.49 -1.15 4.11
CA ALA A 340 17.77 -1.80 3.85
C ALA A 340 18.75 -0.77 3.30
N LEU A 341 19.76 -0.42 4.09
CA LEU A 341 20.73 0.62 3.83
C LEU A 341 22.08 -0.01 3.53
N ASP A 342 22.40 -0.15 2.24
CA ASP A 342 23.57 -0.87 1.75
C ASP A 342 24.63 0.08 1.18
N GLN A 343 25.91 -0.20 1.43
CA GLN A 343 27.04 0.66 1.04
C GLN A 343 28.25 -0.13 0.57
N GLY A 344 29.07 0.50 -0.27
CA GLY A 344 30.36 -0.07 -0.69
C GLY A 344 30.25 -1.27 -1.64
N PHE A 345 29.11 -1.44 -2.30
CA PHE A 345 28.89 -2.50 -3.28
C PHE A 345 29.28 -2.10 -4.71
N SER A 346 29.28 -0.79 -5.01
CA SER A 346 29.56 -0.28 -6.35
C SER A 346 30.99 0.23 -6.44
N GLN A 347 31.63 -0.05 -7.57
CA GLN A 347 32.90 0.57 -7.96
C GLN A 347 32.69 1.78 -8.88
N GLN A 348 31.43 2.10 -9.24
CA GLN A 348 31.14 3.22 -10.13
C GLN A 348 31.39 4.56 -9.41
N PRO A 349 32.10 5.50 -10.05
CA PRO A 349 32.28 6.84 -9.50
C PRO A 349 30.92 7.49 -9.20
N GLY A 350 30.75 7.99 -7.98
CA GLY A 350 29.53 8.67 -7.56
C GLY A 350 28.38 7.76 -7.11
N LYS A 351 28.47 6.43 -7.30
CA LYS A 351 27.54 5.48 -6.70
C LYS A 351 28.07 5.02 -5.33
N ILE A 352 27.44 5.45 -4.24
CA ILE A 352 27.94 5.20 -2.86
C ILE A 352 27.01 4.34 -2.00
N ALA A 353 25.71 4.30 -2.31
CA ALA A 353 24.72 3.63 -1.48
C ALA A 353 23.54 3.05 -2.28
N SER A 354 22.83 2.10 -1.68
CA SER A 354 21.60 1.51 -2.22
C SER A 354 20.57 1.43 -1.10
N ILE A 355 19.33 1.81 -1.40
CA ILE A 355 18.21 1.71 -0.46
C ILE A 355 17.11 0.86 -1.05
N ALA A 356 16.59 -0.06 -0.24
CA ALA A 356 15.31 -0.71 -0.48
C ALA A 356 14.42 -0.57 0.74
N ALA A 357 13.12 -0.43 0.54
CA ALA A 357 12.19 -0.31 1.66
C ALA A 357 10.80 -0.85 1.35
N ASN A 358 10.14 -1.37 2.38
CA ASN A 358 8.73 -1.75 2.30
C ASN A 358 8.07 -1.76 3.68
N HIS A 359 6.76 -1.99 3.73
CA HIS A 359 6.05 -2.27 4.97
C HIS A 359 5.83 -3.78 5.19
N LEU A 360 6.12 -4.24 6.41
CA LEU A 360 5.91 -5.57 7.01
C LEU A 360 5.84 -6.79 6.09
N CYS A 361 6.80 -7.70 6.27
CA CYS A 361 6.65 -9.12 5.90
C CYS A 361 5.95 -9.88 7.04
N ARG A 362 4.66 -10.21 6.90
CA ARG A 362 3.87 -11.00 7.89
C ARG A 362 4.22 -12.49 7.89
N VAL A 363 5.50 -12.80 8.01
CA VAL A 363 5.98 -14.18 8.05
C VAL A 363 6.26 -14.56 9.49
N GLY A 364 5.87 -15.77 9.87
CA GLY A 364 6.24 -16.32 11.17
C GLY A 364 7.76 -16.30 11.34
N VAL A 365 8.21 -15.90 12.53
CA VAL A 365 9.63 -15.83 12.88
C VAL A 365 10.26 -17.23 12.82
N ASP A 366 9.57 -18.22 13.41
CA ASP A 366 10.04 -19.60 13.52
C ASP A 366 9.36 -20.53 12.51
N ASN A 367 10.06 -21.57 12.04
CA ASN A 367 9.52 -22.52 11.07
C ASN A 367 8.37 -23.36 11.66
N ARG A 368 7.41 -23.73 10.81
CA ARG A 368 6.22 -24.50 11.21
C ARG A 368 6.28 -25.92 10.68
N ASP A 369 5.86 -26.88 11.50
CA ASP A 369 5.85 -28.30 11.14
C ASP A 369 4.58 -28.72 10.35
N ASP A 370 3.51 -27.93 10.41
CA ASP A 370 2.19 -28.29 9.87
C ASP A 370 1.98 -27.88 8.40
N ILE A 371 3.06 -27.76 7.63
CA ILE A 371 3.08 -27.12 6.30
C ILE A 371 3.12 -28.11 5.12
N LEU A 372 3.29 -29.41 5.38
CA LEU A 372 3.38 -30.43 4.33
C LEU A 372 2.02 -30.70 3.68
N PHE A 373 2.03 -31.18 2.44
CA PHE A 373 0.81 -31.65 1.77
C PHE A 373 0.15 -32.82 2.51
N LYS A 374 -1.18 -32.78 2.57
CA LYS A 374 -1.97 -34.01 2.70
C LYS A 374 -2.18 -34.65 1.32
N PRO A 375 -2.39 -35.98 1.22
CA PRO A 375 -2.54 -36.68 -0.06
C PRO A 375 -3.61 -36.07 -0.98
N GLU A 376 -4.77 -35.71 -0.42
CA GLU A 376 -5.87 -35.10 -1.16
C GLU A 376 -5.52 -33.70 -1.70
N GLU A 377 -4.76 -32.92 -0.95
CA GLU A 377 -4.33 -31.57 -1.34
C GLU A 377 -3.30 -31.62 -2.46
N ARG A 378 -2.37 -32.58 -2.36
CA ARG A 378 -1.40 -32.85 -3.41
C ARG A 378 -2.08 -33.23 -4.73
N ALA A 379 -3.06 -34.13 -4.67
CA ALA A 379 -3.80 -34.58 -5.86
C ALA A 379 -4.55 -33.42 -6.55
N ILE A 380 -5.09 -32.46 -5.79
CA ILE A 380 -5.72 -31.26 -6.34
C ILE A 380 -4.68 -30.39 -7.08
N VAL A 381 -3.52 -30.14 -6.47
CA VAL A 381 -2.45 -29.34 -7.08
C VAL A 381 -1.90 -30.03 -8.34
N GLU A 382 -1.69 -31.35 -8.31
CA GLU A 382 -1.29 -32.12 -9.49
C GLU A 382 -2.30 -32.01 -10.63
N THR A 383 -3.60 -32.02 -10.31
CA THR A 383 -4.68 -31.84 -11.30
C THR A 383 -4.64 -30.43 -11.90
N ALA A 384 -4.45 -29.40 -11.08
CA ALA A 384 -4.33 -28.01 -11.54
C ALA A 384 -3.13 -27.84 -12.47
N ILE A 385 -1.97 -28.38 -12.10
CA ILE A 385 -0.75 -28.29 -12.92
C ILE A 385 -0.92 -29.02 -14.25
N LYS A 386 -1.55 -30.21 -14.26
CA LYS A 386 -1.90 -30.94 -15.50
C LYS A 386 -2.85 -30.17 -16.40
N ALA A 387 -3.76 -29.37 -15.82
CA ALA A 387 -4.65 -28.50 -16.55
C ALA A 387 -3.98 -27.19 -17.03
N GLY A 388 -2.67 -27.04 -16.81
CA GLY A 388 -1.90 -25.89 -17.30
C GLY A 388 -1.75 -24.74 -16.31
N PHE A 389 -2.27 -24.84 -15.08
CA PHE A 389 -2.17 -23.77 -14.09
C PHE A 389 -0.80 -23.76 -13.40
N MET A 390 -0.22 -22.57 -13.25
CA MET A 390 0.82 -22.32 -12.24
C MET A 390 0.16 -21.85 -10.95
N ILE A 391 0.66 -22.34 -9.80
CA ILE A 391 0.12 -21.99 -8.49
C ILE A 391 0.84 -20.76 -7.96
N HIS A 392 0.09 -19.67 -7.74
CA HIS A 392 0.61 -18.40 -7.23
C HIS A 392 1.83 -17.85 -8.02
N PRO A 393 1.77 -17.78 -9.37
CA PRO A 393 2.91 -17.32 -10.17
C PRO A 393 3.19 -15.83 -9.95
N CYS A 394 4.46 -15.51 -9.92
CA CYS A 394 4.99 -14.16 -9.98
C CYS A 394 5.30 -13.77 -11.42
N CYS A 395 4.79 -12.62 -11.86
CA CYS A 395 5.01 -12.10 -13.21
C CYS A 395 6.20 -11.16 -13.20
N LEU A 396 7.20 -11.43 -14.02
CA LEU A 396 8.41 -10.65 -14.12
C LEU A 396 8.66 -10.25 -15.58
N PRO A 397 9.04 -9.00 -15.85
CA PRO A 397 9.49 -8.63 -17.18
C PRO A 397 10.88 -9.23 -17.46
N VAL A 398 11.09 -9.64 -18.70
CA VAL A 398 12.42 -9.98 -19.24
C VAL A 398 12.84 -8.84 -20.14
N THR A 399 13.99 -8.25 -19.83
CA THR A 399 14.54 -7.11 -20.58
C THR A 399 15.74 -7.55 -21.41
N GLU A 400 15.92 -6.92 -22.56
CA GLU A 400 17.12 -7.09 -23.39
C GLU A 400 18.39 -6.68 -22.66
N VAL A 401 19.54 -7.18 -23.13
CA VAL A 401 20.87 -6.95 -22.52
C VAL A 401 21.24 -5.46 -22.46
N ASN A 402 20.77 -4.66 -23.41
CA ASN A 402 21.04 -3.22 -23.49
C ASN A 402 20.11 -2.38 -22.61
N ASN A 403 19.05 -2.97 -22.05
CA ASN A 403 18.21 -2.26 -21.10
C ASN A 403 18.99 -2.07 -19.78
N PRO A 404 19.02 -0.87 -19.19
CA PRO A 404 19.77 -0.63 -17.96
C PRO A 404 19.26 -1.44 -16.77
N LEU A 405 18.02 -1.95 -16.81
CA LEU A 405 17.39 -2.71 -15.74
C LEU A 405 17.54 -4.22 -15.96
N SER A 406 17.62 -4.96 -14.86
CA SER A 406 17.38 -6.40 -14.82
C SER A 406 16.42 -6.71 -13.68
N PHE A 407 15.55 -7.69 -13.88
CA PHE A 407 14.52 -8.07 -12.92
C PHE A 407 14.77 -9.49 -12.42
N GLY A 408 14.44 -9.69 -11.15
CA GLY A 408 14.63 -10.97 -10.47
C GLY A 408 13.53 -11.26 -9.47
N PHE A 409 13.61 -12.47 -8.92
CA PHE A 409 12.72 -12.93 -7.87
C PHE A 409 13.51 -13.38 -6.65
N ASN A 410 12.91 -13.22 -5.48
CA ASN A 410 13.43 -13.75 -4.23
C ASN A 410 12.31 -14.34 -3.39
N PHE A 411 12.53 -15.54 -2.87
CA PHE A 411 11.59 -16.22 -1.96
C PHE A 411 12.26 -16.65 -0.66
N ASP A 412 13.50 -16.20 -0.43
CA ASP A 412 14.32 -16.69 0.68
C ASP A 412 13.73 -16.32 2.05
N ALA A 413 12.96 -15.23 2.12
CA ALA A 413 12.23 -14.77 3.30
C ALA A 413 10.95 -15.58 3.60
N SER A 414 10.53 -16.48 2.69
CA SER A 414 9.41 -17.39 2.95
C SER A 414 9.70 -18.31 4.14
N ASN A 415 8.63 -18.81 4.77
CA ASN A 415 8.73 -19.72 5.89
C ASN A 415 7.98 -21.04 5.62
N PRO A 416 8.69 -22.13 5.29
CA PRO A 416 10.14 -22.22 5.11
C PRO A 416 10.58 -21.61 3.75
N PRO A 417 11.88 -21.41 3.55
CA PRO A 417 12.44 -20.88 2.30
C PRO A 417 12.29 -21.87 1.13
N PHE A 418 12.35 -21.37 -0.10
CA PHE A 418 12.27 -22.18 -1.32
C PHE A 418 13.60 -22.18 -2.09
N ASP A 419 13.95 -23.31 -2.71
CA ASP A 419 15.11 -23.46 -3.60
C ASP A 419 14.73 -23.90 -5.02
N ASP A 420 13.58 -24.55 -5.15
CA ASP A 420 13.11 -25.13 -6.40
C ASP A 420 11.95 -24.33 -6.97
N TYR A 421 12.08 -23.97 -8.25
CA TYR A 421 11.14 -23.11 -8.94
C TYR A 421 10.73 -23.69 -10.30
N TRP A 422 9.53 -23.34 -10.72
CA TRP A 422 9.03 -23.54 -12.07
C TRP A 422 8.89 -22.19 -12.76
N LEU A 423 9.54 -22.06 -13.91
CA LEU A 423 9.49 -20.87 -14.73
C LEU A 423 8.83 -21.19 -16.08
N ARG A 424 7.97 -20.30 -16.55
CA ARG A 424 7.42 -20.30 -17.91
C ARG A 424 7.69 -18.97 -18.59
N PHE A 425 8.08 -19.04 -19.86
CA PHE A 425 8.49 -17.88 -20.64
C PHE A 425 7.52 -17.62 -21.77
N TYR A 426 7.23 -16.34 -22.00
CA TYR A 426 6.28 -15.87 -23.00
C TYR A 426 6.88 -14.72 -23.81
N ASP A 427 6.50 -14.67 -25.09
CA ASP A 427 6.87 -13.59 -26.01
C ASP A 427 5.91 -12.39 -25.92
N ARG A 428 6.22 -11.32 -26.65
CA ARG A 428 5.43 -10.08 -26.66
C ARG A 428 3.97 -10.27 -27.10
N ALA A 429 3.71 -11.27 -27.94
CA ALA A 429 2.37 -11.61 -28.41
C ALA A 429 1.61 -12.52 -27.43
N GLY A 430 2.21 -12.88 -26.30
CA GLY A 430 1.65 -13.81 -25.32
C GLY A 430 1.84 -15.28 -25.70
N GLY A 431 2.64 -15.55 -26.74
CA GLY A 431 2.96 -16.91 -27.18
C GLY A 431 3.89 -17.60 -26.17
N PHE A 432 3.58 -18.85 -25.84
CA PHE A 432 4.45 -19.68 -25.00
C PHE A 432 5.77 -19.96 -25.75
N VAL A 433 6.88 -19.63 -25.09
CA VAL A 433 8.23 -19.85 -25.63
C VAL A 433 8.81 -21.16 -25.11
N GLY A 434 8.66 -21.42 -23.81
CA GLY A 434 9.15 -22.63 -23.16
C GLY A 434 9.09 -22.54 -21.64
N GLU A 435 9.55 -23.60 -20.97
CA GLU A 435 9.57 -23.68 -19.51
C GLU A 435 10.87 -24.29 -18.96
N MET A 436 11.15 -24.03 -17.70
CA MET A 436 12.34 -24.51 -16.99
C MET A 436 11.99 -24.88 -15.54
N ARG A 437 12.63 -25.94 -15.03
CA ARG A 437 12.76 -26.21 -13.59
C ARG A 437 14.10 -25.66 -13.14
N TYR A 438 14.09 -24.68 -12.26
CA TYR A 438 15.28 -23.96 -11.80
C TYR A 438 15.53 -24.28 -10.34
N HIS A 439 16.76 -24.66 -10.01
CA HIS A 439 17.24 -24.83 -8.66
C HIS A 439 18.18 -23.68 -8.32
N LYS A 440 17.90 -22.98 -7.22
CA LYS A 440 18.70 -21.86 -6.72
C LYS A 440 19.55 -22.34 -5.56
N ASP A 441 20.86 -22.37 -5.76
CA ASP A 441 21.86 -22.85 -4.80
C ASP A 441 22.56 -21.72 -4.02
N PHE A 442 22.02 -20.50 -4.08
CA PHE A 442 22.55 -19.32 -3.42
C PHE A 442 21.46 -18.50 -2.70
N VAL A 443 21.87 -17.61 -1.80
CA VAL A 443 20.98 -16.68 -1.06
C VAL A 443 20.96 -15.31 -1.75
N GLY A 444 19.79 -14.68 -1.84
CA GLY A 444 19.56 -13.41 -2.54
C GLY A 444 18.67 -13.53 -3.77
N PRO A 445 18.40 -12.43 -4.49
CA PRO A 445 17.57 -12.44 -5.69
C PRO A 445 18.21 -13.21 -6.86
N ALA A 446 17.42 -14.02 -7.56
CA ALA A 446 17.79 -14.63 -8.84
C ALA A 446 17.30 -13.75 -9.99
N TYR A 447 18.22 -13.13 -10.73
CA TYR A 447 17.90 -12.26 -11.86
C TYR A 447 17.72 -13.06 -13.16
N LEU A 448 16.74 -12.67 -13.98
CA LEU A 448 16.31 -13.46 -15.14
C LEU A 448 17.35 -13.51 -16.26
N ASP A 449 18.21 -12.51 -16.39
CA ASP A 449 19.36 -12.57 -17.29
C ASP A 449 20.32 -13.69 -16.92
N ASP A 450 20.62 -13.85 -15.63
CA ASP A 450 21.50 -14.89 -15.11
C ASP A 450 20.84 -16.29 -15.24
N VAL A 451 19.55 -16.39 -14.92
CA VAL A 451 18.76 -17.63 -15.10
C VAL A 451 18.70 -18.04 -16.57
N LEU A 452 18.43 -17.08 -17.47
CA LEU A 452 18.32 -17.35 -18.90
C LEU A 452 19.68 -17.63 -19.53
N ALA A 453 20.80 -17.14 -18.99
CA ALA A 453 22.14 -17.42 -19.51
C ALA A 453 22.41 -18.93 -19.66
N GLY A 454 21.96 -19.73 -18.70
CA GLY A 454 22.05 -21.20 -18.73
C GLY A 454 20.98 -21.89 -19.59
N TRP A 455 19.97 -21.17 -20.08
CA TRP A 455 18.90 -21.75 -20.89
C TRP A 455 19.23 -21.71 -22.39
N SER A 456 19.36 -22.90 -23.00
CA SER A 456 19.57 -23.06 -24.44
C SER A 456 18.23 -23.25 -25.15
N HIS A 457 17.70 -22.18 -25.73
CA HIS A 457 16.45 -22.22 -26.51
C HIS A 457 16.54 -21.30 -27.74
N PRO A 458 16.10 -21.72 -28.94
CA PRO A 458 16.24 -20.93 -30.17
C PRO A 458 15.48 -19.60 -30.14
N ARG A 459 14.37 -19.55 -29.38
CA ARG A 459 13.52 -18.37 -29.21
C ARG A 459 13.82 -17.56 -27.94
N LYS A 460 15.01 -17.73 -27.34
CA LYS A 460 15.38 -17.05 -26.09
C LYS A 460 15.34 -15.52 -26.20
N GLY A 461 15.68 -14.98 -27.38
CA GLY A 461 15.63 -13.53 -27.64
C GLY A 461 14.20 -12.95 -27.72
N ASP A 462 13.19 -13.80 -27.90
CA ASP A 462 11.79 -13.35 -28.06
C ASP A 462 11.09 -13.11 -26.70
N ILE A 463 11.69 -13.56 -25.59
CA ILE A 463 11.05 -13.58 -24.27
C ILE A 463 10.91 -12.16 -23.74
N THR A 464 9.70 -11.79 -23.35
CA THR A 464 9.40 -10.51 -22.69
C THR A 464 8.83 -10.69 -21.29
N MET A 465 8.36 -11.89 -20.94
CA MET A 465 7.77 -12.17 -19.64
C MET A 465 8.19 -13.56 -19.13
N ALA A 466 8.46 -13.64 -17.83
CA ALA A 466 8.54 -14.89 -17.10
C ALA A 466 7.42 -14.97 -16.05
N LEU A 467 6.76 -16.11 -15.96
CA LEU A 467 5.98 -16.51 -14.79
C LEU A 467 6.85 -17.42 -13.92
N VAL A 468 6.94 -17.13 -12.63
CA VAL A 468 7.79 -17.86 -11.67
C VAL A 468 6.97 -18.28 -10.47
N CYS A 469 6.96 -19.57 -10.11
CA CYS A 469 6.41 -20.02 -8.84
C CYS A 469 7.34 -21.01 -8.15
N PRO A 470 7.26 -21.16 -6.81
CA PRO A 470 7.88 -22.30 -6.16
C PRO A 470 7.35 -23.61 -6.74
N ASP A 471 8.22 -24.60 -6.87
CA ASP A 471 7.81 -25.96 -7.25
C ASP A 471 7.23 -26.68 -6.02
N HIS A 472 5.97 -26.36 -5.71
CA HIS A 472 5.27 -26.91 -4.55
C HIS A 472 5.25 -28.44 -4.55
N LEU A 473 5.11 -29.08 -5.73
CA LEU A 473 5.06 -30.55 -5.81
C LEU A 473 6.42 -31.19 -5.51
N LYS A 474 7.53 -30.58 -5.95
CA LYS A 474 8.89 -31.03 -5.66
C LYS A 474 9.25 -30.81 -4.19
N THR A 475 8.92 -29.64 -3.64
CA THR A 475 9.23 -29.29 -2.24
C THR A 475 8.33 -30.00 -1.22
N GLY A 476 7.15 -30.47 -1.64
CA GLY A 476 6.18 -31.13 -0.76
C GLY A 476 5.43 -30.17 0.18
N LEU A 477 5.61 -28.86 -0.01
CA LEU A 477 5.03 -27.82 0.84
C LEU A 477 3.67 -27.35 0.30
N ALA A 478 2.67 -27.32 1.18
CA ALA A 478 1.30 -26.98 0.86
C ALA A 478 1.10 -25.45 0.77
N PRO A 479 0.85 -24.86 -0.42
CA PRO A 479 0.80 -23.41 -0.62
C PRO A 479 -0.26 -22.70 0.26
N GLN A 480 -1.34 -23.39 0.64
CA GLN A 480 -2.42 -22.85 1.46
C GLN A 480 -2.10 -22.68 2.94
N ARG A 481 -1.03 -23.31 3.42
CA ARG A 481 -0.58 -23.19 4.83
C ARG A 481 0.61 -22.27 4.99
N LEU A 482 1.11 -21.73 3.89
CA LEU A 482 2.31 -20.90 3.83
C LEU A 482 1.91 -19.44 3.64
N VAL A 483 2.60 -18.56 4.35
CA VAL A 483 2.71 -17.18 3.90
C VAL A 483 3.95 -17.12 3.04
N THR A 484 3.75 -17.16 1.72
CA THR A 484 4.83 -16.99 0.76
C THR A 484 5.21 -15.52 0.70
N THR A 485 6.45 -15.20 1.07
CA THR A 485 7.04 -13.90 0.78
C THR A 485 7.81 -14.04 -0.51
N SER A 486 7.18 -13.55 -1.56
CA SER A 486 7.74 -13.41 -2.90
C SER A 486 8.09 -11.95 -3.09
N ASP A 487 9.36 -11.65 -3.31
CA ASP A 487 9.82 -10.31 -3.63
C ASP A 487 10.17 -10.25 -5.12
N MET A 488 9.71 -9.19 -5.78
CA MET A 488 10.25 -8.77 -7.07
C MET A 488 11.42 -7.84 -6.81
N ALA A 489 12.56 -8.15 -7.42
CA ALA A 489 13.76 -7.33 -7.35
C ALA A 489 13.99 -6.64 -8.70
N VAL A 490 14.48 -5.40 -8.66
CA VAL A 490 15.07 -4.72 -9.82
C VAL A 490 16.50 -4.34 -9.49
N ARG A 491 17.42 -4.49 -10.45
CA ARG A 491 18.77 -3.91 -10.38
C ARG A 491 19.06 -3.04 -11.58
N HIS A 492 19.87 -2.02 -11.37
CA HIS A 492 20.55 -1.33 -12.46
C HIS A 492 21.84 -2.08 -12.81
N ARG A 493 21.97 -2.52 -14.07
CA ARG A 493 23.10 -3.36 -14.54
C ARG A 493 24.47 -2.71 -14.35
N VAL A 494 24.56 -1.40 -14.54
CA VAL A 494 25.85 -0.67 -14.48
C VAL A 494 26.25 -0.29 -13.05
N THR A 495 25.34 0.32 -12.28
CA THR A 495 25.63 0.83 -10.94
C THR A 495 25.51 -0.24 -9.87
N GLY A 496 24.73 -1.30 -10.10
CA GLY A 496 24.42 -2.34 -9.13
C GLY A 496 23.42 -1.92 -8.06
N ASP A 497 22.78 -0.75 -8.22
CA ASP A 497 21.70 -0.29 -7.36
C ASP A 497 20.50 -1.23 -7.48
N GLN A 498 19.78 -1.49 -6.39
CA GLN A 498 18.66 -2.41 -6.40
C GLN A 498 17.55 -2.01 -5.43
N ASP A 499 16.32 -2.39 -5.79
CA ASP A 499 15.14 -2.20 -4.94
C ASP A 499 14.26 -3.45 -4.98
N PHE A 500 13.43 -3.62 -3.94
CA PHE A 500 12.60 -4.79 -3.73
C PHE A 500 11.17 -4.37 -3.38
N THR A 501 10.19 -5.06 -3.97
CA THR A 501 8.79 -4.94 -3.56
C THR A 501 8.16 -6.29 -3.33
N GLU A 502 7.23 -6.36 -2.36
CA GLU A 502 6.34 -7.51 -2.23
C GLU A 502 5.65 -7.75 -3.57
N PHE A 503 5.82 -8.95 -4.11
CA PHE A 503 5.08 -9.35 -5.29
C PHE A 503 3.62 -9.58 -4.90
N GLN A 504 2.73 -8.70 -5.37
CA GLN A 504 1.30 -8.86 -5.29
C GLN A 504 0.69 -8.96 -6.67
N SER A 505 0.27 -10.17 -7.03
CA SER A 505 -0.61 -10.42 -8.17
C SER A 505 -1.87 -9.59 -8.02
N SER A 506 -2.14 -8.64 -8.93
CA SER A 506 -3.32 -7.76 -8.82
C SER A 506 -4.67 -8.50 -8.92
N TRP A 507 -4.64 -9.76 -9.34
CA TRP A 507 -5.75 -10.70 -9.46
C TRP A 507 -6.23 -11.13 -8.06
N ARG A 508 -5.35 -11.03 -7.04
CA ARG A 508 -5.72 -11.13 -5.63
C ARG A 508 -6.52 -9.93 -5.14
N ASN A 509 -6.36 -8.76 -5.76
CA ASN A 509 -7.03 -7.53 -5.29
C ASN A 509 -8.51 -7.50 -5.69
N VAL A 510 -8.93 -8.28 -6.69
CA VAL A 510 -10.30 -8.23 -7.24
C VAL A 510 -11.04 -9.57 -7.29
N GLY A 511 -10.41 -10.65 -6.81
CA GLY A 511 -11.12 -11.89 -6.47
C GLY A 511 -11.61 -12.73 -7.66
N ALA A 512 -10.82 -12.86 -8.73
CA ALA A 512 -11.22 -13.68 -9.88
C ALA A 512 -11.68 -15.11 -9.47
N ASP A 513 -12.64 -15.70 -10.19
CA ASP A 513 -13.14 -17.04 -9.92
C ASP A 513 -12.55 -18.05 -10.92
N ILE A 514 -12.10 -19.21 -10.42
CA ILE A 514 -11.77 -20.37 -11.24
C ILE A 514 -12.72 -21.49 -10.79
N PRO A 515 -13.79 -21.80 -11.55
CA PRO A 515 -14.87 -22.70 -11.15
C PRO A 515 -14.47 -24.13 -10.72
N THR A 516 -13.21 -24.51 -10.92
CA THR A 516 -12.66 -25.84 -10.66
C THR A 516 -11.56 -25.87 -9.60
N LEU A 517 -11.14 -24.72 -9.04
CA LEU A 517 -10.08 -24.67 -8.03
C LEU A 517 -10.62 -24.21 -6.66
N PRO A 518 -10.22 -24.88 -5.56
CA PRO A 518 -10.54 -24.41 -4.22
C PRO A 518 -10.07 -22.96 -4.00
N HIS A 519 -10.86 -22.21 -3.24
CA HIS A 519 -10.60 -20.79 -2.97
C HIS A 519 -9.28 -20.45 -2.26
N TRP A 520 -8.56 -21.46 -1.79
CA TRP A 520 -7.24 -21.33 -1.17
C TRP A 520 -6.08 -21.56 -2.17
N LEU A 521 -6.37 -22.11 -3.35
CA LEU A 521 -5.47 -22.07 -4.52
C LEU A 521 -5.69 -20.80 -5.36
N HIS A 522 -6.81 -20.11 -5.16
CA HIS A 522 -7.15 -18.83 -5.78
C HIS A 522 -8.21 -18.12 -4.93
N PRO A 523 -8.05 -16.85 -4.49
CA PRO A 523 -9.07 -16.19 -3.66
C PRO A 523 -10.43 -16.16 -4.39
N SER A 524 -11.47 -16.71 -3.76
CA SER A 524 -12.82 -16.72 -4.31
C SER A 524 -13.60 -15.48 -3.87
N ILE A 525 -14.12 -14.70 -4.81
CA ILE A 525 -15.45 -14.05 -4.83
C ILE A 525 -15.62 -13.43 -6.24
N GLY A 526 -16.47 -14.05 -7.08
CA GLY A 526 -16.55 -13.76 -8.50
C GLY A 526 -16.80 -12.29 -8.90
N ILE A 527 -15.82 -11.73 -9.61
CA ILE A 527 -15.95 -10.54 -10.47
C ILE A 527 -15.11 -10.81 -11.74
N MET A 528 -15.62 -10.46 -12.93
CA MET A 528 -14.80 -10.45 -14.15
C MET A 528 -13.65 -9.46 -13.96
N GLY A 529 -12.42 -9.90 -14.20
CA GLY A 529 -11.21 -9.16 -13.82
C GLY A 529 -11.19 -7.72 -14.31
N ARG A 530 -11.06 -6.77 -13.37
CA ARG A 530 -10.91 -5.35 -13.63
C ARG A 530 -9.71 -4.86 -12.87
N THR A 531 -8.84 -4.14 -13.55
CA THR A 531 -7.72 -3.46 -12.91
C THR A 531 -8.09 -2.01 -12.67
N ASN A 532 -7.92 -1.55 -11.44
CA ASN A 532 -7.82 -0.14 -11.10
C ASN A 532 -6.79 -0.02 -9.98
N VAL A 533 -5.58 0.35 -10.32
CA VAL A 533 -4.47 0.43 -9.36
C VAL A 533 -3.76 1.76 -9.52
N ILE A 534 -3.21 2.26 -8.42
CA ILE A 534 -2.63 3.60 -8.34
C ILE A 534 -1.22 3.57 -7.74
N GLY A 535 -0.46 4.60 -8.11
CA GLY A 535 0.92 4.83 -7.73
C GLY A 535 1.29 6.30 -7.88
N ARG A 536 2.56 6.57 -8.16
CA ARG A 536 3.09 7.92 -8.38
C ARG A 536 3.79 8.04 -9.72
N VAL A 537 3.82 9.25 -10.27
CA VAL A 537 4.68 9.67 -11.39
C VAL A 537 5.66 10.72 -10.88
N ARG A 538 6.91 10.63 -11.32
CA ARG A 538 7.95 11.65 -11.11
C ARG A 538 8.58 12.06 -12.45
N THR A 539 8.74 13.37 -12.65
CA THR A 539 9.44 13.97 -13.80
C THR A 539 10.47 15.04 -13.40
N ARG A 540 10.61 15.33 -12.10
CA ARG A 540 11.61 16.27 -11.57
C ARG A 540 13.01 15.65 -11.55
N ASP A 541 14.04 16.49 -11.59
CA ASP A 541 15.45 16.12 -11.38
C ASP A 541 15.99 15.08 -12.39
N GLY A 542 15.38 15.01 -13.57
CA GLY A 542 15.74 14.06 -14.63
C GLY A 542 15.28 12.63 -14.40
N PHE A 543 14.48 12.37 -13.36
CA PHE A 543 13.95 11.03 -13.09
C PHE A 543 12.97 10.62 -14.18
N LYS A 544 13.05 9.35 -14.58
CA LYS A 544 12.04 8.69 -15.42
C LYS A 544 11.11 7.84 -14.56
N THR A 545 9.84 7.77 -14.98
CA THR A 545 8.85 6.85 -14.42
C THR A 545 8.45 5.84 -15.48
N GLY A 546 8.69 4.57 -15.19
CA GLY A 546 8.22 3.43 -15.99
C GLY A 546 7.08 2.70 -15.31
N VAL A 547 6.30 1.98 -16.10
CA VAL A 547 5.23 1.11 -15.59
C VAL A 547 5.39 -0.25 -16.24
N PHE A 548 5.71 -1.27 -15.45
CA PHE A 548 5.58 -2.65 -15.88
C PHE A 548 4.12 -3.05 -15.76
N VAL A 549 3.52 -3.56 -16.84
CA VAL A 549 2.16 -4.11 -16.82
C VAL A 549 2.13 -5.44 -17.56
N ALA A 550 1.44 -6.43 -16.99
CA ALA A 550 1.34 -7.78 -17.54
C ALA A 550 -0.08 -8.34 -17.44
N ASN A 551 -0.61 -8.83 -18.55
CA ASN A 551 -1.87 -9.55 -18.62
C ASN A 551 -1.64 -11.05 -18.40
N ALA A 552 -1.36 -11.46 -17.17
CA ALA A 552 -1.11 -12.86 -16.85
C ALA A 552 -2.39 -13.69 -16.62
N SER A 553 -3.57 -13.11 -16.91
CA SER A 553 -4.87 -13.76 -16.79
C SER A 553 -5.01 -15.03 -17.64
N GLY A 554 -4.14 -15.23 -18.63
CA GLY A 554 -4.00 -16.49 -19.36
C GLY A 554 -3.76 -17.71 -18.45
N ASN A 555 -3.14 -17.53 -17.28
CA ASN A 555 -2.98 -18.61 -16.30
C ASN A 555 -4.34 -19.07 -15.71
N LEU A 556 -5.39 -18.26 -15.86
CA LEU A 556 -6.78 -18.58 -15.50
C LEU A 556 -7.56 -19.17 -16.69
N ASN A 557 -6.87 -19.53 -17.79
CA ASN A 557 -7.45 -19.87 -19.09
C ASN A 557 -8.25 -18.75 -19.76
N TYR A 558 -7.99 -17.49 -19.41
CA TYR A 558 -8.57 -16.34 -20.12
C TYR A 558 -7.70 -15.96 -21.32
N SER A 559 -8.30 -15.92 -22.51
CA SER A 559 -7.62 -15.52 -23.75
C SER A 559 -7.87 -14.06 -24.14
N MET A 560 -8.52 -13.29 -23.27
CA MET A 560 -8.95 -11.92 -23.58
C MET A 560 -7.74 -10.99 -23.71
N LYS A 561 -7.72 -10.22 -24.80
CA LYS A 561 -6.82 -9.08 -24.95
C LYS A 561 -7.32 -7.95 -24.05
N ALA A 562 -6.44 -7.44 -23.19
CA ALA A 562 -6.77 -6.36 -22.28
C ALA A 562 -6.48 -4.99 -22.91
N ARG A 563 -7.45 -4.09 -22.92
CA ARG A 563 -7.20 -2.66 -23.16
C ARG A 563 -6.79 -2.01 -21.85
N VAL A 564 -5.57 -1.50 -21.82
CA VAL A 564 -4.95 -0.90 -20.65
C VAL A 564 -4.85 0.60 -20.83
N GLU A 565 -5.39 1.36 -19.88
CA GLU A 565 -5.15 2.78 -19.74
C GLU A 565 -4.06 2.99 -18.69
N ILE A 566 -3.01 3.73 -19.05
CA ILE A 566 -1.99 4.23 -18.11
C ILE A 566 -2.09 5.75 -18.10
N ALA A 567 -2.39 6.33 -16.94
CA ALA A 567 -2.67 7.75 -16.81
C ALA A 567 -1.80 8.43 -15.75
N ALA A 568 -1.33 9.64 -16.08
CA ALA A 568 -0.79 10.59 -15.13
C ALA A 568 -1.88 11.64 -14.79
N ILE A 569 -2.18 11.80 -13.51
CA ILE A 569 -3.19 12.74 -13.01
C ILE A 569 -2.46 13.81 -12.19
N ASN A 570 -2.53 15.07 -12.63
CA ASN A 570 -1.83 16.19 -11.95
C ASN A 570 -2.50 16.54 -10.61
N HIS A 571 -2.04 17.59 -9.94
CA HIS A 571 -2.56 17.97 -8.62
C HIS A 571 -3.99 18.53 -8.69
N GLU A 572 -4.33 19.15 -9.82
CA GLU A 572 -5.62 19.74 -10.14
C GLU A 572 -6.68 18.68 -10.47
N GLY A 573 -6.26 17.45 -10.78
CA GLY A 573 -7.11 16.31 -11.13
C GLY A 573 -7.24 16.05 -12.62
N ASP A 574 -6.50 16.79 -13.46
CA ASP A 574 -6.50 16.60 -14.90
C ASP A 574 -5.70 15.36 -15.30
N ARG A 575 -6.25 14.63 -16.26
CA ARG A 575 -5.77 13.32 -16.70
C ARG A 575 -5.06 13.43 -18.05
N LEU A 576 -3.86 12.86 -18.12
CA LEU A 576 -3.15 12.59 -19.37
C LEU A 576 -2.92 11.08 -19.50
N SER A 577 -3.53 10.46 -20.51
CA SER A 577 -3.59 8.99 -20.64
C SER A 577 -2.90 8.46 -21.89
N HIS A 578 -2.28 7.29 -21.75
CA HIS A 578 -1.82 6.43 -22.82
C HIS A 578 -2.65 5.14 -22.82
N MET A 579 -2.97 4.64 -24.01
CA MET A 579 -3.72 3.40 -24.20
C MET A 579 -2.83 2.36 -24.88
N LEU A 580 -2.71 1.19 -24.28
CA LEU A 580 -2.09 0.02 -24.92
C LEU A 580 -3.03 -1.19 -24.87
N ALA A 581 -2.71 -2.20 -25.66
CA ALA A 581 -3.50 -3.42 -25.70
C ALA A 581 -2.60 -4.65 -25.55
N LEU A 582 -2.86 -5.46 -24.52
CA LEU A 582 -2.02 -6.61 -24.17
C LEU A 582 -2.76 -7.93 -24.39
N PRO A 583 -2.22 -8.85 -25.21
CA PRO A 583 -2.77 -10.20 -25.30
C PRO A 583 -2.67 -10.93 -23.95
N ALA A 584 -3.39 -12.05 -23.79
CA ALA A 584 -3.18 -12.93 -22.65
C ALA A 584 -1.71 -13.41 -22.64
N PHE A 585 -1.09 -13.38 -21.46
CA PHE A 585 0.36 -13.55 -21.23
C PHE A 585 1.26 -12.48 -21.86
N GLY A 586 0.70 -11.41 -22.43
CA GLY A 586 1.47 -10.26 -22.90
C GLY A 586 1.88 -9.34 -21.75
N ALA A 587 3.07 -8.73 -21.87
CA ALA A 587 3.56 -7.74 -20.92
C ALA A 587 4.39 -6.66 -21.61
N ASP A 588 4.48 -5.49 -20.99
CA ASP A 588 5.35 -4.41 -21.45
C ASP A 588 5.88 -3.55 -20.29
N ILE A 589 6.99 -2.84 -20.54
CA ILE A 589 7.47 -1.76 -19.69
C ILE A 589 7.26 -0.45 -20.46
N VAL A 590 6.34 0.37 -19.96
CA VAL A 590 6.00 1.65 -20.58
C VAL A 590 6.68 2.78 -19.83
N TRP A 591 7.64 3.45 -20.47
CA TRP A 591 8.22 4.69 -19.95
C TRP A 591 7.30 5.86 -20.30
N LEU A 592 6.84 6.57 -19.27
CA LEU A 592 5.76 7.54 -19.45
C LEU A 592 6.18 8.74 -20.31
N ASP A 593 7.43 9.18 -20.19
CA ASP A 593 8.00 10.26 -21.01
C ASP A 593 8.10 9.90 -22.50
N ASP A 594 8.29 8.61 -22.81
CA ASP A 594 8.37 8.14 -24.20
C ASP A 594 6.98 8.12 -24.86
N VAL A 595 5.92 7.84 -24.10
CA VAL A 595 4.54 7.70 -24.64
C VAL A 595 3.63 8.89 -24.38
N LEU A 596 4.01 9.81 -23.49
CA LEU A 596 3.30 11.05 -23.17
C LEU A 596 4.24 12.26 -23.36
N PRO A 597 4.40 12.79 -24.58
CA PRO A 597 5.40 13.83 -24.88
C PRO A 597 5.25 15.13 -24.07
N THR A 598 4.03 15.45 -23.61
CA THR A 598 3.72 16.64 -22.81
C THR A 598 3.68 16.36 -21.30
N LEU A 599 4.13 15.18 -20.84
CA LEU A 599 4.01 14.74 -19.45
C LEU A 599 4.56 15.75 -18.44
N ARG A 600 5.76 16.29 -18.66
CA ARG A 600 6.36 17.26 -17.74
C ARG A 600 5.57 18.57 -17.67
N GLN A 601 5.06 19.04 -18.80
CA GLN A 601 4.20 20.23 -18.84
C GLN A 601 2.87 19.98 -18.13
N HIS A 602 2.29 18.79 -18.31
CA HIS A 602 1.04 18.38 -17.66
C HIS A 602 1.16 18.30 -16.14
N ILE A 603 2.27 17.76 -15.64
CA ILE A 603 2.52 17.61 -14.20
C ILE A 603 2.90 18.94 -13.54
N GLY A 604 3.59 19.83 -14.26
CA GLY A 604 3.99 21.14 -13.75
C GLY A 604 5.20 21.09 -12.80
N GLU A 605 5.37 22.16 -12.03
CA GLU A 605 6.59 22.43 -11.26
C GLU A 605 6.85 21.44 -10.12
N SER A 606 5.81 20.84 -9.54
CA SER A 606 5.98 19.82 -8.50
C SER A 606 6.79 18.63 -9.03
N GLY A 607 6.61 18.34 -10.32
CA GLY A 607 7.16 17.17 -11.00
C GLY A 607 6.66 15.84 -10.42
N ILE A 608 5.58 15.86 -9.62
CA ILE A 608 4.95 14.69 -9.00
C ILE A 608 3.46 14.65 -9.34
N ALA A 609 2.96 13.49 -9.74
CA ALA A 609 1.55 13.27 -10.08
C ALA A 609 1.07 11.88 -9.64
N ALA A 610 -0.24 11.66 -9.61
CA ALA A 610 -0.78 10.32 -9.40
C ALA A 610 -0.65 9.48 -10.67
N LEU A 611 -0.19 8.24 -10.52
CA LEU A 611 -0.24 7.23 -11.57
C LEU A 611 -1.51 6.41 -11.39
N GLN A 612 -2.21 6.12 -12.47
CA GLN A 612 -3.29 5.15 -12.48
C GLN A 612 -3.16 4.18 -13.65
N VAL A 613 -3.34 2.89 -13.38
CA VAL A 613 -3.42 1.83 -14.40
C VAL A 613 -4.80 1.19 -14.31
N LYS A 614 -5.50 1.17 -15.44
CA LYS A 614 -6.87 0.68 -15.54
C LYS A 614 -7.05 -0.32 -16.67
N SER A 615 -7.91 -1.29 -16.45
CA SER A 615 -8.45 -2.17 -17.49
C SER A 615 -9.82 -2.69 -17.06
N ALA A 616 -10.79 -2.62 -17.97
CA ALA A 616 -12.10 -3.23 -17.76
C ALA A 616 -12.14 -4.71 -18.20
N ASP A 617 -11.09 -5.15 -18.91
CA ASP A 617 -11.07 -6.41 -19.66
C ASP A 617 -10.31 -7.52 -18.93
N ALA A 618 -9.35 -7.17 -18.07
CA ALA A 618 -8.50 -8.16 -17.39
C ALA A 618 -7.91 -7.65 -16.06
N ASP A 619 -7.51 -8.62 -15.25
CA ASP A 619 -6.64 -8.43 -14.09
C ASP A 619 -5.18 -8.40 -14.52
N LEU A 620 -4.61 -7.20 -14.44
CA LEU A 620 -3.26 -6.91 -14.85
C LEU A 620 -2.38 -6.83 -13.63
N THR A 621 -1.23 -7.50 -13.67
CA THR A 621 -0.15 -7.22 -12.72
C THR A 621 0.50 -5.91 -13.12
N ALA A 622 0.63 -4.94 -12.21
CA ALA A 622 1.27 -3.67 -12.53
C ALA A 622 2.18 -3.16 -11.41
N HIS A 623 3.35 -2.64 -11.80
CA HIS A 623 4.37 -2.09 -10.91
C HIS A 623 4.87 -0.75 -11.47
N VAL A 624 5.17 0.19 -10.59
CA VAL A 624 5.87 1.43 -10.94
C VAL A 624 7.37 1.23 -10.80
N LEU A 625 8.10 1.78 -11.76
CA LEU A 625 9.55 1.82 -11.84
C LEU A 625 9.98 3.29 -11.80
N GLY A 626 11.00 3.59 -11.01
CA GLY A 626 11.73 4.84 -11.07
C GLY A 626 13.15 4.59 -11.54
N LEU A 627 13.67 5.49 -12.37
CA LEU A 627 15.08 5.49 -12.77
C LEU A 627 15.63 6.91 -12.67
N SER A 628 16.68 7.11 -11.88
CA SER A 628 17.38 8.39 -11.81
C SER A 628 18.42 8.52 -12.95
N PRO A 629 18.86 9.74 -13.29
CA PRO A 629 19.96 9.94 -14.23
C PRO A 629 21.28 9.29 -13.79
N SER A 630 21.49 9.14 -12.48
CA SER A 630 22.67 8.50 -11.89
C SER A 630 22.58 6.98 -11.82
N GLY A 631 21.52 6.38 -12.37
CA GLY A 631 21.32 4.93 -12.37
C GLY A 631 20.86 4.37 -11.02
N ALA A 632 20.18 5.17 -10.21
CA ALA A 632 19.44 4.68 -9.05
C ALA A 632 18.06 4.15 -9.48
N VAL A 633 17.56 3.10 -8.83
CA VAL A 633 16.32 2.42 -9.22
C VAL A 633 15.36 2.33 -8.06
N GLY A 634 14.08 2.61 -8.34
CA GLY A 634 12.99 2.43 -7.38
C GLY A 634 11.91 1.53 -7.95
N LEU A 635 11.29 0.71 -7.11
CA LEU A 635 10.29 -0.28 -7.51
C LEU A 635 9.18 -0.38 -6.47
N GLN A 636 7.93 -0.36 -6.93
CA GLN A 636 6.79 -0.64 -6.06
C GLN A 636 5.65 -1.27 -6.84
N HIS A 637 4.94 -2.23 -6.24
CA HIS A 637 3.69 -2.71 -6.81
C HIS A 637 2.61 -1.63 -6.73
N LEU A 638 1.74 -1.58 -7.74
CA LEU A 638 0.59 -0.68 -7.71
C LEU A 638 -0.53 -1.30 -6.86
N TRP A 639 -1.31 -0.46 -6.20
CA TRP A 639 -2.33 -0.91 -5.25
C TRP A 639 -3.72 -0.41 -5.64
N GLY A 640 -4.74 -1.18 -5.28
CA GLY A 640 -6.16 -0.85 -5.46
C GLY A 640 -7.00 -1.39 -4.29
N TYR A 641 -8.34 -1.33 -4.40
CA TYR A 641 -9.30 -1.77 -3.37
C TYR A 641 -10.32 -2.77 -3.87
#